data_AF-A0A328RX24-F1
#
_entry.id   AF-A0A328RX24-F1
#
_cell.length_a   1.000
_cell.length_b   1.000
_cell.length_c   1.000
_cell.angle_alpha   90.00
_cell.angle_beta   90.00
_cell.angle_gamma   90.00
#
_symmetry.space_group_name_H-M   'P 1'
#
loop_
_entity.id
_entity.type
_entity.pdbx_description
1 polymer ?
#
loop_
_entity_poly.entity_id
_entity_poly.type
_entity_poly.pdbx_seq_one_letter_code
_entity_poly.pdbx_strand_id
1 'polypeptide(L)'
;MLVLISVIFITMSLVSAANDTDTADVDSSDTTIAKDIAQNTELITKKANDNVTKTSTSQTKTASKISVSSLTAEKGASVKLNAKVTNSKTGSAVTGGKVVFKINSNTVGYSTVTNGEASYTYDTSSLSPKKYVITAKYGETSQLLSSSKNSTLTVTKATSKIVVKNATVKSKGYVTLTALVTNKNNGVKANSGKVVFKVNGNTVGYANVSEGKAVYKYYANTVYKNYTLSATYGGNTYYKSSVSSNSVLKVTPRVAKITVSKVSGYSTSVILKATLIDSVTSNNINSGSVIFKVNDKTVGTVAVSKGSASLNYSTYKLARGTYKITVKYKATSYYTSSSSSNNLTIKAESSFTYDQIKAAAVNVRTQLEANNNVSTVHVSKSRIGLSDFLALMIQAADNVKKGKSSTKVPYKRYDALTTQTDTMTKGVLNISQILDVGKRTLTFMNNNNRPPKYSSTVLGNLGYYNIVYSYSKVLDVSTAKYLPSTCKVYNWASIHPSNPKKRIIYITSDRILSEEKDRTFMKSIKTALEKKGYTVVIAGYGSNTHNYIRQGRYPDNAVELALFGGADAGVIKDMCTRSFMRQKENRLMFLAYHPATSKDITGLSFLERAHDDNYSSSSFKGLSKPDNYLKNHGYDYVYSSDVNTIVKKLISYIS
;
A
#
# COMPACT_ATOMS: atom_id res chain seq x y z
N MET A 1 -40.92 46.37 44.94
CA MET A 1 -40.72 46.60 46.38
C MET A 1 -41.92 47.39 46.87
N LEU A 2 -42.44 47.00 48.02
CA LEU A 2 -43.72 47.37 48.64
C LEU A 2 -43.88 48.88 48.92
N VAL A 3 -45.12 49.28 49.23
CA VAL A 3 -45.57 50.49 49.97
C VAL A 3 -45.74 51.77 49.12
N LEU A 4 -46.74 52.64 49.29
CA LEU A 4 -48.13 52.61 49.80
C LEU A 4 -48.67 54.02 49.49
N ILE A 5 -49.97 54.12 49.21
CA ILE A 5 -50.72 55.39 49.15
C ILE A 5 -50.85 55.96 50.57
N SER A 6 -50.73 57.29 50.73
CA SER A 6 -51.54 58.02 51.71
C SER A 6 -51.66 59.51 51.40
N VAL A 7 -52.85 60.00 51.76
CA VAL A 7 -53.57 61.22 51.39
C VAL A 7 -53.07 62.44 52.18
N ILE A 8 -53.21 63.64 51.59
CA ILE A 8 -52.95 64.94 52.21
C ILE A 8 -54.28 65.59 52.62
N PHE A 9 -54.39 66.02 53.89
CA PHE A 9 -55.19 67.16 54.33
C PHE A 9 -54.23 68.14 55.01
N ILE A 10 -54.25 69.41 54.60
CA ILE A 10 -53.44 70.50 55.17
C ILE A 10 -54.36 71.39 56.00
N THR A 11 -53.99 71.60 57.26
CA THR A 11 -54.42 72.72 58.10
C THR A 11 -53.37 73.83 57.99
N MET A 12 -53.80 75.09 57.98
CA MET A 12 -52.94 76.25 58.23
C MET A 12 -53.56 77.10 59.34
N SER A 13 -52.72 77.52 60.27
CA SER A 13 -52.99 78.50 61.30
C SER A 13 -51.85 79.52 61.32
N LEU A 14 -52.16 80.80 61.55
CA LEU A 14 -51.27 81.80 62.15
C LEU A 14 -52.05 83.03 62.65
N VAL A 15 -52.00 83.14 63.98
CA VAL A 15 -52.20 84.18 65.03
C VAL A 15 -51.98 85.67 64.65
N SER A 16 -52.95 86.58 64.92
CA SER A 16 -53.09 87.69 65.94
C SER A 16 -52.24 88.97 65.71
N ALA A 17 -52.59 90.21 66.13
CA ALA A 17 -53.45 90.78 67.19
C ALA A 17 -53.98 92.20 66.78
N ALA A 18 -55.23 92.57 67.10
CA ALA A 18 -55.72 93.46 68.19
C ALA A 18 -55.60 94.99 67.97
N ASN A 19 -56.74 95.68 67.84
CA ASN A 19 -57.22 96.72 68.78
C ASN A 19 -58.64 97.19 68.40
N ASP A 20 -59.39 97.54 69.43
CA ASP A 20 -60.79 97.95 69.46
C ASP A 20 -60.96 99.44 69.11
N THR A 21 -62.08 99.84 68.49
CA THR A 21 -62.90 101.01 68.86
C THR A 21 -64.08 101.19 67.89
N ASP A 22 -65.24 101.24 68.53
CA ASP A 22 -66.59 101.44 68.03
C ASP A 22 -66.84 102.89 67.54
N THR A 23 -67.87 103.04 66.71
CA THR A 23 -68.96 104.02 66.78
C THR A 23 -69.39 104.66 65.45
N ALA A 24 -70.61 104.25 65.06
CA ALA A 24 -71.77 105.12 64.83
C ALA A 24 -71.85 106.04 63.59
N ASP A 25 -72.80 105.66 62.73
CA ASP A 25 -74.01 106.43 62.38
C ASP A 25 -73.96 107.58 61.34
N VAL A 26 -75.15 107.82 60.80
CA VAL A 26 -75.66 108.96 60.02
C VAL A 26 -75.75 108.77 58.49
N ASP A 27 -76.92 108.24 58.13
CA ASP A 27 -78.00 108.87 57.35
C ASP A 27 -77.71 109.86 56.21
N SER A 28 -78.52 109.65 55.20
CA SER A 28 -78.70 110.24 53.89
C SER A 28 -78.97 111.75 53.85
N SER A 29 -78.21 112.46 53.02
CA SER A 29 -78.72 113.54 52.14
C SER A 29 -77.59 114.23 51.36
N ASP A 30 -76.82 113.48 50.57
CA ASP A 30 -75.94 114.12 49.57
C ASP A 30 -76.08 113.48 48.18
N THR A 31 -76.63 114.26 47.25
CA THR A 31 -77.07 113.85 45.90
C THR A 31 -75.92 113.80 44.88
N THR A 32 -74.68 113.77 45.34
CA THR A 32 -73.47 113.57 44.54
C THR A 32 -73.21 112.09 44.20
N ILE A 33 -73.83 111.13 44.91
CA ILE A 33 -73.69 109.68 44.67
C ILE A 33 -74.45 109.21 43.40
N ALA A 34 -75.49 109.95 42.98
CA ALA A 34 -76.34 109.54 41.84
C ALA A 34 -75.68 109.73 40.46
N LYS A 35 -74.66 110.60 40.32
CA LYS A 35 -73.93 110.79 39.06
C LYS A 35 -72.76 109.82 38.88
N ASP A 36 -72.12 109.39 39.96
CA ASP A 36 -71.05 108.39 39.92
C ASP A 36 -71.57 106.97 39.64
N ILE A 37 -72.83 106.67 40.01
CA ILE A 37 -73.50 105.42 39.63
C ILE A 37 -73.83 105.39 38.13
N ALA A 38 -74.12 106.52 37.49
CA ALA A 38 -74.45 106.55 36.06
C ALA A 38 -73.22 106.34 35.16
N GLN A 39 -72.06 106.90 35.50
CA GLN A 39 -70.81 106.68 34.76
C GLN A 39 -70.18 105.28 34.98
N ASN A 40 -70.35 104.68 36.17
CA ASN A 40 -69.93 103.29 36.39
C ASN A 40 -70.83 102.26 35.70
N THR A 41 -72.09 102.60 35.40
CA THR A 41 -73.01 101.70 34.70
C THR A 41 -72.64 101.55 33.22
N GLU A 42 -72.19 102.61 32.53
CA GLU A 42 -71.73 102.53 31.13
C GLU A 42 -70.37 101.82 30.95
N LEU A 43 -69.47 101.88 31.94
CA LEU A 43 -68.20 101.16 31.94
C LEU A 43 -68.36 99.66 32.23
N ILE A 44 -69.41 99.26 32.96
CA ILE A 44 -69.77 97.85 33.20
C ILE A 44 -70.48 97.25 31.97
N THR A 45 -71.31 97.99 31.25
CA THR A 45 -71.94 97.51 30.01
C THR A 45 -70.94 97.38 28.84
N LYS A 46 -69.86 98.18 28.82
CA LYS A 46 -68.81 98.08 27.79
C LYS A 46 -67.80 96.93 28.05
N LYS A 47 -67.48 96.62 29.31
CA LYS A 47 -66.68 95.42 29.67
C LYS A 47 -67.47 94.10 29.61
N ALA A 48 -68.80 94.15 29.70
CA ALA A 48 -69.66 92.98 29.48
C ALA A 48 -69.81 92.62 27.99
N ASN A 49 -69.74 93.59 27.07
CA ASN A 49 -69.88 93.31 25.63
C ASN A 49 -68.58 92.83 24.94
N ASP A 50 -67.38 93.15 25.46
CA ASP A 50 -66.11 92.63 24.92
C ASP A 50 -65.83 91.15 25.32
N ASN A 51 -66.66 90.56 26.19
CA ASN A 51 -66.62 89.12 26.51
C ASN A 51 -67.72 88.29 25.83
N VAL A 52 -68.57 88.90 25.02
CA VAL A 52 -69.64 88.21 24.26
C VAL A 52 -69.20 87.85 22.83
N THR A 53 -67.89 87.94 22.53
CA THR A 53 -67.26 87.34 21.34
C THR A 53 -66.23 86.28 21.70
N LYS A 54 -66.66 85.28 22.48
CA LYS A 54 -66.16 83.91 22.33
C LYS A 54 -67.32 82.96 22.56
N THR A 55 -68.23 82.94 21.59
CA THR A 55 -68.99 81.73 21.28
C THR A 55 -67.95 80.62 21.07
N SER A 56 -67.68 79.85 22.12
CA SER A 56 -67.16 78.51 21.98
C SER A 56 -68.18 77.79 21.11
N THR A 57 -67.95 77.76 19.80
CA THR A 57 -68.46 76.69 18.96
C THR A 57 -68.01 75.42 19.65
N SER A 58 -68.91 74.77 20.37
CA SER A 58 -68.75 73.39 20.79
C SER A 58 -68.70 72.58 19.50
N GLN A 59 -67.52 72.54 18.86
CA GLN A 59 -67.24 71.61 17.78
C GLN A 59 -67.40 70.23 18.41
N THR A 60 -68.52 69.59 18.13
CA THR A 60 -68.74 68.19 18.48
C THR A 60 -67.66 67.38 17.78
N LYS A 61 -66.66 66.92 18.56
CA LYS A 61 -65.57 66.10 18.04
C LYS A 61 -66.17 64.89 17.34
N THR A 62 -65.77 64.64 16.09
CA THR A 62 -66.27 63.48 15.36
C THR A 62 -65.49 62.23 15.77
N ALA A 63 -66.15 61.07 15.80
CA ALA A 63 -65.47 59.82 16.14
C ALA A 63 -64.45 59.46 15.06
N SER A 64 -63.26 58.99 15.46
CA SER A 64 -62.29 58.38 14.55
C SER A 64 -62.45 56.85 14.50
N LYS A 65 -62.11 56.24 13.37
CA LYS A 65 -62.05 54.78 13.18
C LYS A 65 -60.62 54.41 12.85
N ILE A 66 -60.02 53.53 13.65
CA ILE A 66 -58.67 53.01 13.43
C ILE A 66 -58.71 51.51 13.10
N SER A 67 -57.88 51.09 12.14
CA SER A 67 -57.55 49.68 11.90
C SER A 67 -56.05 49.45 12.05
N VAL A 68 -55.67 48.25 12.44
CA VAL A 68 -54.28 47.80 12.52
C VAL A 68 -54.20 46.36 12.02
N SER A 69 -53.29 46.10 11.09
CA SER A 69 -53.17 44.80 10.45
C SER A 69 -52.44 43.79 11.34
N SER A 70 -52.79 42.51 11.22
CA SER A 70 -51.99 41.44 11.80
C SER A 70 -50.70 41.26 11.01
N LEU A 71 -49.63 40.86 11.69
CA LEU A 71 -48.30 40.72 11.09
C LEU A 71 -47.66 39.41 11.56
N THR A 72 -46.85 38.81 10.70
CA THR A 72 -45.98 37.67 11.05
C THR A 72 -44.54 38.07 10.80
N ALA A 73 -43.67 37.82 11.78
CA ALA A 73 -42.26 38.19 11.73
C ALA A 73 -41.38 37.04 12.24
N GLU A 74 -40.17 36.86 11.72
CA GLU A 74 -39.18 36.02 12.42
C GLU A 74 -38.60 36.79 13.62
N LYS A 75 -38.09 36.08 14.63
CA LYS A 75 -37.32 36.70 15.71
C LYS A 75 -36.08 37.40 15.14
N GLY A 76 -35.87 38.65 15.54
CA GLY A 76 -34.77 39.49 15.08
C GLY A 76 -34.99 40.12 13.70
N ALA A 77 -36.24 40.12 13.22
CA ALA A 77 -36.64 40.87 12.04
C ALA A 77 -37.12 42.27 12.44
N SER A 78 -36.95 43.21 11.51
CA SER A 78 -37.53 44.55 11.62
C SER A 78 -38.86 44.59 10.86
N VAL A 79 -39.96 44.95 11.55
CA VAL A 79 -41.31 44.97 10.96
C VAL A 79 -41.99 46.31 11.12
N LYS A 80 -42.81 46.71 10.15
CA LYS A 80 -43.58 47.95 10.20
C LYS A 80 -44.98 47.69 10.74
N LEU A 81 -45.30 48.27 11.89
CA LEU A 81 -46.64 48.32 12.46
C LEU A 81 -47.41 49.45 11.75
N ASN A 82 -48.42 49.09 10.97
CA ASN A 82 -49.20 50.06 10.19
C ASN A 82 -50.61 50.19 10.77
N ALA A 83 -51.07 51.44 10.92
CA ALA A 83 -52.43 51.76 11.29
C ALA A 83 -53.06 52.71 10.27
N LYS A 84 -54.34 52.49 9.95
CA LYS A 84 -55.14 53.38 9.12
C LYS A 84 -56.19 54.08 9.98
N VAL A 85 -56.25 55.41 9.89
CA VAL A 85 -57.16 56.26 10.66
C VAL A 85 -58.06 57.01 9.68
N THR A 86 -59.37 56.79 9.78
CA THR A 86 -60.39 57.52 9.02
C THR A 86 -61.36 58.22 9.95
N ASN A 87 -62.04 59.24 9.44
CA ASN A 87 -63.21 59.78 10.12
C ASN A 87 -64.33 58.73 10.08
N SER A 88 -64.94 58.41 11.22
CA SER A 88 -65.98 57.38 11.30
C SER A 88 -67.27 57.75 10.57
N LYS A 89 -67.54 59.05 10.39
CA LYS A 89 -68.76 59.56 9.75
C LYS A 89 -68.61 59.74 8.25
N THR A 90 -67.48 60.27 7.78
CA THR A 90 -67.27 60.57 6.34
C THR A 90 -66.43 59.52 5.62
N GLY A 91 -65.73 58.64 6.34
CA GLY A 91 -64.81 57.66 5.74
C GLY A 91 -63.49 58.27 5.22
N SER A 92 -63.35 59.60 5.24
CA SER A 92 -62.17 60.30 4.74
C SER A 92 -60.92 60.01 5.58
N ALA A 93 -59.76 60.03 4.93
CA ALA A 93 -58.46 59.86 5.58
C ALA A 93 -58.15 61.02 6.53
N VAL A 94 -57.64 60.70 7.73
CA VAL A 94 -57.25 61.72 8.72
C VAL A 94 -55.88 62.30 8.38
N THR A 95 -55.74 63.62 8.31
CA THR A 95 -54.51 64.30 7.85
C THR A 95 -53.59 64.81 8.99
N GLY A 96 -53.83 64.40 10.24
CA GLY A 96 -52.99 64.78 11.38
C GLY A 96 -53.26 64.00 12.68
N GLY A 97 -52.48 64.28 13.73
CA GLY A 97 -52.51 63.56 15.02
C GLY A 97 -51.46 62.46 15.14
N LYS A 98 -51.46 61.71 16.25
CA LYS A 98 -50.47 60.66 16.55
C LYS A 98 -51.14 59.33 16.85
N VAL A 99 -50.57 58.25 16.32
CA VAL A 99 -50.88 56.87 16.73
C VAL A 99 -49.77 56.36 17.62
N VAL A 100 -50.14 55.85 18.80
CA VAL A 100 -49.25 55.09 19.69
C VAL A 100 -49.39 53.62 19.37
N PHE A 101 -48.27 52.94 19.16
CA PHE A 101 -48.21 51.49 19.00
C PHE A 101 -47.74 50.84 20.29
N LYS A 102 -48.45 49.78 20.70
CA LYS A 102 -48.11 48.95 21.85
C LYS A 102 -47.98 47.48 21.47
N ILE A 103 -47.07 46.77 22.13
CA ILE A 103 -46.95 45.31 22.07
C ILE A 103 -47.20 44.77 23.48
N ASN A 104 -48.24 43.94 23.65
CA ASN A 104 -48.72 43.47 24.96
C ASN A 104 -48.82 44.60 26.00
N SER A 105 -49.54 45.67 25.64
CA SER A 105 -49.78 46.87 26.46
C SER A 105 -48.58 47.79 26.72
N ASN A 106 -47.36 47.38 26.39
CA ASN A 106 -46.17 48.24 26.47
C ASN A 106 -46.03 49.11 25.23
N THR A 107 -45.90 50.42 25.41
CA THR A 107 -45.64 51.36 24.30
C THR A 107 -44.28 51.07 23.68
N VAL A 108 -44.27 50.77 22.37
CA VAL A 108 -43.03 50.50 21.62
C VAL A 108 -42.61 51.68 20.76
N GLY A 109 -43.54 52.61 20.47
CA GLY A 109 -43.27 53.81 19.69
C GLY A 109 -44.55 54.56 19.30
N TYR A 110 -44.38 55.68 18.60
CA TYR A 110 -45.46 56.48 18.04
C TYR A 110 -45.12 56.91 16.61
N SER A 111 -46.15 57.21 15.82
CA SER A 111 -46.03 57.80 14.49
C SER A 111 -47.10 58.88 14.31
N THR A 112 -46.76 59.94 13.58
CA THR A 112 -47.75 60.91 13.10
C THR A 112 -48.64 60.27 12.03
N VAL A 113 -49.88 60.73 11.94
CA VAL A 113 -50.81 60.31 10.87
C VAL A 113 -50.64 61.26 9.68
N THR A 114 -50.39 60.71 8.51
CA THR A 114 -50.30 61.44 7.24
C THR A 114 -51.17 60.72 6.21
N ASN A 115 -52.11 61.43 5.58
CA ASN A 115 -53.07 60.86 4.63
C ASN A 115 -53.78 59.58 5.14
N GLY A 116 -54.14 59.57 6.43
CA GLY A 116 -54.85 58.48 7.07
C GLY A 116 -53.96 57.30 7.46
N GLU A 117 -52.64 57.38 7.33
CA GLU A 117 -51.73 56.28 7.66
C GLU A 117 -50.70 56.68 8.73
N ALA A 118 -50.35 55.73 9.59
CA ALA A 118 -49.26 55.84 10.55
C ALA A 118 -48.46 54.53 10.56
N SER A 119 -47.13 54.61 10.57
CA SER A 119 -46.24 53.45 10.47
C SER A 119 -45.07 53.55 11.45
N TYR A 120 -44.81 52.48 12.21
CA TYR A 120 -43.67 52.40 13.13
C TYR A 120 -42.86 51.12 12.92
N THR A 121 -41.55 51.26 12.72
CA THR A 121 -40.63 50.14 12.56
C THR A 121 -40.22 49.58 13.93
N TYR A 122 -40.43 48.29 14.15
CA TYR A 122 -40.17 47.60 15.40
C TYR A 122 -39.26 46.37 15.20
N ASP A 123 -38.23 46.24 16.04
CA ASP A 123 -37.31 45.10 16.07
C ASP A 123 -37.82 43.99 17.00
N THR A 124 -38.02 42.78 16.45
CA THR A 124 -38.49 41.62 17.20
C THR A 124 -37.38 40.85 17.92
N SER A 125 -36.13 41.34 17.95
CA SER A 125 -34.97 40.70 18.58
C SER A 125 -35.18 40.34 20.05
N SER A 126 -35.90 41.17 20.80
CA SER A 126 -36.21 40.93 22.23
C SER A 126 -37.35 39.94 22.46
N LEU A 127 -38.16 39.65 21.44
CA LEU A 127 -39.35 38.81 21.57
C LEU A 127 -39.03 37.31 21.41
N SER A 128 -39.70 36.46 22.18
CA SER A 128 -39.69 35.00 21.97
C SER A 128 -40.73 34.59 20.91
N PRO A 129 -40.54 33.48 20.17
CA PRO A 129 -41.53 33.02 19.20
C PRO A 129 -42.86 32.64 19.85
N LYS A 130 -43.88 33.49 19.65
CA LYS A 130 -45.29 33.31 20.05
C LYS A 130 -46.13 34.46 19.47
N LYS A 131 -47.43 34.48 19.78
CA LYS A 131 -48.33 35.60 19.46
C LYS A 131 -48.25 36.70 20.52
N TYR A 132 -48.25 37.95 20.06
CA TYR A 132 -48.31 39.16 20.86
C TYR A 132 -49.48 40.02 20.38
N VAL A 133 -50.09 40.77 21.28
CA VAL A 133 -51.16 41.72 20.93
C VAL A 133 -50.52 43.03 20.48
N ILE A 134 -50.86 43.49 19.28
CA ILE A 134 -50.57 44.84 18.79
C ILE A 134 -51.77 45.72 19.16
N THR A 135 -51.54 46.84 19.84
CA THR A 135 -52.57 47.87 20.03
C THR A 135 -52.13 49.14 19.30
N ALA A 136 -52.95 49.62 18.37
CA ALA A 136 -52.80 50.95 17.79
C ALA A 136 -53.87 51.86 18.40
N LYS A 137 -53.43 52.98 19.00
CA LYS A 137 -54.32 53.97 19.61
C LYS A 137 -54.06 55.34 18.99
N TYR A 138 -55.06 55.88 18.29
CA TYR A 138 -55.04 57.27 17.84
C TYR A 138 -55.38 58.19 19.02
N GLY A 139 -54.51 59.16 19.28
CA GLY A 139 -54.73 60.16 20.33
C GLY A 139 -55.85 61.14 19.98
N GLU A 140 -56.52 61.66 21.01
CA GLU A 140 -57.54 62.68 20.81
C GLU A 140 -56.93 63.99 20.26
N THR A 141 -57.64 64.66 19.35
CA THR A 141 -57.26 65.97 18.81
C THR A 141 -58.35 67.01 19.10
N SER A 142 -58.16 68.24 18.64
CA SER A 142 -59.20 69.26 18.69
C SER A 142 -60.46 68.89 17.87
N GLN A 143 -60.32 68.04 16.83
CA GLN A 143 -61.39 67.72 15.87
C GLN A 143 -61.91 66.27 15.96
N LEU A 144 -61.11 65.34 16.51
CA LEU A 144 -61.42 63.90 16.53
C LEU A 144 -61.25 63.29 17.93
N LEU A 145 -62.19 62.43 18.33
CA LEU A 145 -62.07 61.59 19.53
C LEU A 145 -61.03 60.48 19.34
N SER A 146 -60.42 60.04 20.44
CA SER A 146 -59.47 58.92 20.42
C SER A 146 -60.14 57.61 19.99
N SER A 147 -59.38 56.74 19.32
CA SER A 147 -59.85 55.40 18.95
C SER A 147 -58.72 54.38 19.12
N SER A 148 -59.09 53.11 19.33
CA SER A 148 -58.14 52.02 19.60
C SER A 148 -58.58 50.75 18.89
N LYS A 149 -57.61 50.00 18.36
CA LYS A 149 -57.84 48.67 17.81
C LYS A 149 -56.70 47.72 18.15
N ASN A 150 -57.06 46.47 18.43
CA ASN A 150 -56.12 45.39 18.66
C ASN A 150 -55.97 44.51 17.41
N SER A 151 -54.76 43.98 17.23
CA SER A 151 -54.44 42.93 16.28
C SER A 151 -53.32 42.05 16.85
N THR A 152 -52.75 41.16 16.03
CA THR A 152 -51.75 40.17 16.47
C THR A 152 -50.44 40.30 15.70
N LEU A 153 -49.33 40.34 16.44
CA LEU A 153 -47.98 40.08 15.92
C LEU A 153 -47.62 38.63 16.25
N THR A 154 -47.52 37.78 15.23
CA THR A 154 -47.01 36.40 15.38
C THR A 154 -45.50 36.40 15.15
N VAL A 155 -44.73 36.20 16.21
CA VAL A 155 -43.28 36.00 16.11
C VAL A 155 -42.99 34.53 15.90
N THR A 156 -42.30 34.19 14.82
CA THR A 156 -41.88 32.83 14.47
C THR A 156 -40.38 32.64 14.75
N LYS A 157 -39.93 31.39 14.79
CA LYS A 157 -38.51 31.06 14.98
C LYS A 157 -37.67 31.63 13.83
N ALA A 158 -36.49 32.15 14.16
CA ALA A 158 -35.52 32.62 13.18
C ALA A 158 -34.97 31.46 12.33
N THR A 159 -34.66 31.73 11.07
CA THR A 159 -33.98 30.76 10.21
C THR A 159 -32.51 30.60 10.63
N SER A 160 -32.08 29.36 10.88
CA SER A 160 -30.67 29.04 11.19
C SER A 160 -29.84 28.74 9.95
N LYS A 161 -28.53 28.93 10.06
CA LYS A 161 -27.50 28.49 9.10
C LYS A 161 -26.52 27.59 9.85
N ILE A 162 -26.31 26.39 9.32
CA ILE A 162 -25.32 25.45 9.83
C ILE A 162 -24.21 25.22 8.79
N VAL A 163 -22.96 25.23 9.25
CA VAL A 163 -21.78 24.88 8.44
C VAL A 163 -20.99 23.82 9.18
N VAL A 164 -20.69 22.70 8.52
CA VAL A 164 -19.76 21.69 9.04
C VAL A 164 -18.38 21.93 8.43
N LYS A 165 -17.31 21.73 9.19
CA LYS A 165 -15.93 21.90 8.67
C LYS A 165 -15.42 20.61 8.04
N ASN A 166 -14.57 20.75 7.02
CA ASN A 166 -13.77 19.63 6.52
C ASN A 166 -12.92 19.04 7.64
N ALA A 167 -12.71 17.72 7.61
CA ALA A 167 -11.90 17.00 8.58
C ALA A 167 -10.97 16.01 7.88
N THR A 168 -9.79 15.76 8.45
CA THR A 168 -8.85 14.75 7.97
C THR A 168 -8.46 13.83 9.12
N VAL A 169 -8.42 12.53 8.87
CA VAL A 169 -8.10 11.51 9.88
C VAL A 169 -7.40 10.33 9.24
N LYS A 170 -6.47 9.69 9.95
CA LYS A 170 -5.95 8.39 9.51
C LYS A 170 -7.03 7.33 9.73
N SER A 171 -7.13 6.35 8.83
CA SER A 171 -7.99 5.18 9.02
C SER A 171 -7.84 4.59 10.43
N LYS A 172 -8.93 4.13 11.05
CA LYS A 172 -8.99 3.67 12.46
C LYS A 172 -8.54 4.71 13.49
N GLY A 173 -8.47 6.00 13.13
CA GLY A 173 -8.09 7.10 14.02
C GLY A 173 -9.30 7.84 14.58
N TYR A 174 -9.06 8.73 15.55
CA TYR A 174 -10.06 9.66 16.05
C TYR A 174 -9.88 11.04 15.42
N VAL A 175 -10.98 11.71 15.12
CA VAL A 175 -11.02 13.11 14.69
C VAL A 175 -12.21 13.82 15.30
N THR A 176 -12.07 15.12 15.50
CA THR A 176 -13.14 15.96 16.01
C THR A 176 -13.91 16.58 14.85
N LEU A 177 -15.19 16.23 14.71
CA LEU A 177 -16.12 16.87 13.78
C LEU A 177 -16.70 18.13 14.44
N THR A 178 -16.77 19.23 13.70
CA THR A 178 -17.24 20.52 14.21
C THR A 178 -18.28 21.11 13.27
N ALA A 179 -19.43 21.47 13.84
CA ALA A 179 -20.47 22.24 13.17
C ALA A 179 -20.65 23.60 13.85
N LEU A 180 -20.85 24.63 13.03
CA LEU A 180 -21.12 26.00 13.45
C LEU A 180 -22.58 26.33 13.15
N VAL A 181 -23.32 26.80 14.14
CA VAL A 181 -24.75 27.14 14.02
C VAL A 181 -24.95 28.61 14.36
N THR A 182 -25.42 29.38 13.38
CA THR A 182 -25.71 30.81 13.51
C THR A 182 -27.10 31.13 12.99
N ASN A 183 -27.59 32.32 13.31
CA ASN A 183 -28.67 32.95 12.58
C ASN A 183 -28.24 33.17 11.12
N LYS A 184 -29.14 32.89 10.16
CA LYS A 184 -28.85 33.03 8.73
C LYS A 184 -28.65 34.50 8.31
N ASN A 185 -29.34 35.43 8.96
CA ASN A 185 -29.45 36.82 8.53
C ASN A 185 -28.41 37.74 9.19
N ASN A 186 -28.10 37.52 10.48
CA ASN A 186 -27.21 38.42 11.24
C ASN A 186 -25.99 37.72 11.88
N GLY A 187 -25.80 36.42 11.66
CA GLY A 187 -24.62 35.68 12.13
C GLY A 187 -24.55 35.41 13.64
N VAL A 188 -25.56 35.81 14.42
CA VAL A 188 -25.60 35.56 15.86
C VAL A 188 -25.53 34.05 16.15
N LYS A 189 -24.68 33.66 17.10
CA LYS A 189 -24.46 32.26 17.48
C LYS A 189 -25.69 31.66 18.18
N ALA A 190 -26.04 30.43 17.86
CA ALA A 190 -27.04 29.68 18.62
C ALA A 190 -26.41 29.13 19.91
N ASN A 191 -27.06 29.32 21.07
CA ASN A 191 -26.53 28.88 22.36
C ASN A 191 -27.12 27.54 22.87
N SER A 192 -27.97 26.88 22.07
CA SER A 192 -28.58 25.60 22.44
C SER A 192 -29.11 24.85 21.23
N GLY A 193 -29.58 23.62 21.45
CA GLY A 193 -30.12 22.71 20.44
C GLY A 193 -29.13 21.58 20.12
N LYS A 194 -29.58 20.60 19.32
CA LYS A 194 -28.84 19.37 19.05
C LYS A 194 -28.45 19.30 17.58
N VAL A 195 -27.20 18.94 17.31
CA VAL A 195 -26.68 18.68 15.97
C VAL A 195 -26.49 17.17 15.79
N VAL A 196 -26.92 16.67 14.64
CA VAL A 196 -26.67 15.31 14.14
C VAL A 196 -25.55 15.38 13.11
N PHE A 197 -24.47 14.63 13.29
CA PHE A 197 -23.42 14.49 12.29
C PHE A 197 -23.67 13.25 11.42
N LYS A 198 -23.48 13.39 10.11
CA LYS A 198 -23.64 12.31 9.13
C LYS A 198 -22.39 12.13 8.28
N VAL A 199 -22.00 10.88 8.06
CA VAL A 199 -20.92 10.49 7.14
C VAL A 199 -21.52 9.58 6.06
N ASN A 200 -21.41 9.97 4.78
CA ASN A 200 -22.09 9.31 3.66
C ASN A 200 -23.61 9.13 3.90
N GLY A 201 -24.26 10.13 4.49
CA GLY A 201 -25.70 10.10 4.79
C GLY A 201 -26.08 9.37 6.08
N ASN A 202 -25.20 8.53 6.64
CA ASN A 202 -25.46 7.79 7.86
C ASN A 202 -25.13 8.60 9.11
N THR A 203 -26.02 8.60 10.10
CA THR A 203 -25.78 9.26 11.40
C THR A 203 -24.63 8.60 12.14
N VAL A 204 -23.60 9.38 12.48
CA VAL A 204 -22.43 8.89 13.24
C VAL A 204 -22.45 9.33 14.69
N GLY A 205 -23.21 10.38 15.03
CA GLY A 205 -23.29 10.86 16.39
C GLY A 205 -24.02 12.19 16.53
N TYR A 206 -24.11 12.65 17.78
CA TYR A 206 -24.83 13.86 18.16
C TYR A 206 -23.96 14.73 19.06
N ALA A 207 -24.18 16.04 19.01
CA ALA A 207 -23.58 16.98 19.95
C ALA A 207 -24.53 18.15 20.23
N ASN A 208 -24.50 18.66 21.46
CA ASN A 208 -25.24 19.87 21.81
C ASN A 208 -24.48 21.11 21.29
N VAL A 209 -25.24 22.12 20.89
CA VAL A 209 -24.69 23.42 20.52
C VAL A 209 -24.44 24.23 21.79
N SER A 210 -23.22 24.74 21.95
CA SER A 210 -22.86 25.76 22.92
C SER A 210 -22.03 26.83 22.21
N GLU A 211 -22.33 28.11 22.44
CA GLU A 211 -21.66 29.25 21.78
C GLU A 211 -21.54 29.12 20.25
N GLY A 212 -22.61 28.64 19.60
CA GLY A 212 -22.67 28.43 18.16
C GLY A 212 -21.85 27.26 17.65
N LYS A 213 -21.30 26.40 18.51
CA LYS A 213 -20.46 25.25 18.15
C LYS A 213 -21.06 23.94 18.67
N ALA A 214 -21.08 22.93 17.82
CA ALA A 214 -21.32 21.55 18.20
C ALA A 214 -20.11 20.69 17.79
N VAL A 215 -19.61 19.87 18.72
CA VAL A 215 -18.35 19.15 18.57
C VAL A 215 -18.55 17.67 18.89
N TYR A 216 -18.13 16.78 17.99
CA TYR A 216 -18.27 15.32 18.15
C TYR A 216 -16.98 14.59 17.83
N LYS A 217 -16.50 13.73 18.75
CA LYS A 217 -15.31 12.90 18.55
C LYS A 217 -15.68 11.64 17.77
N TYR A 218 -15.30 11.59 16.50
CA TYR A 218 -15.60 10.51 15.57
C TYR A 218 -14.43 9.51 15.46
N TYR A 219 -14.73 8.21 15.52
CA TYR A 219 -13.78 7.12 15.25
C TYR A 219 -13.95 6.62 13.81
N ALA A 220 -12.96 6.87 12.96
CA ALA A 220 -13.01 6.55 11.54
C ALA A 220 -12.59 5.09 11.27
N ASN A 221 -13.43 4.11 11.63
CA ASN A 221 -13.20 2.70 11.32
C ASN A 221 -13.55 2.38 9.85
N THR A 222 -12.94 3.08 8.91
CA THR A 222 -13.29 3.02 7.49
C THR A 222 -12.03 3.00 6.61
N VAL A 223 -12.17 2.53 5.36
CA VAL A 223 -11.07 2.53 4.38
C VAL A 223 -10.65 3.96 4.04
N TYR A 224 -9.39 4.16 3.66
CA TYR A 224 -8.96 5.51 3.26
C TYR A 224 -9.61 5.91 1.93
N LYS A 225 -10.34 7.02 1.96
CA LYS A 225 -10.92 7.76 0.82
C LYS A 225 -11.57 9.04 1.35
N ASN A 226 -12.13 9.83 0.44
CA ASN A 226 -12.99 10.94 0.83
C ASN A 226 -14.42 10.45 1.08
N TYR A 227 -15.02 10.92 2.17
CA TYR A 227 -16.41 10.70 2.55
C TYR A 227 -17.16 12.03 2.56
N THR A 228 -18.45 12.01 2.24
CA THR A 228 -19.30 13.20 2.42
C THR A 228 -19.60 13.36 3.90
N LEU A 229 -19.44 14.58 4.41
CA LEU A 229 -19.70 14.96 5.79
C LEU A 229 -20.78 16.04 5.79
N SER A 230 -21.87 15.81 6.48
CA SER A 230 -22.94 16.79 6.66
C SER A 230 -23.42 16.82 8.11
N ALA A 231 -24.14 17.88 8.46
CA ALA A 231 -24.72 18.02 9.77
C ALA A 231 -26.14 18.59 9.69
N THR A 232 -27.01 18.14 10.60
CA THR A 232 -28.38 18.64 10.73
C THR A 232 -28.57 19.23 12.11
N TYR A 233 -28.91 20.51 12.19
CA TYR A 233 -29.33 21.15 13.41
C TYR A 233 -30.83 20.94 13.60
N GLY A 234 -31.24 20.36 14.73
CA GLY A 234 -32.65 20.07 15.03
C GLY A 234 -33.50 21.30 15.35
N GLY A 235 -32.91 22.49 15.42
CA GLY A 235 -33.58 23.68 15.93
C GLY A 235 -33.56 23.77 17.45
N ASN A 236 -34.15 24.85 17.97
CA ASN A 236 -34.43 25.02 19.40
C ASN A 236 -35.66 25.93 19.57
N THR A 237 -35.86 26.53 20.75
CA THR A 237 -36.95 27.47 21.03
C THR A 237 -36.93 28.70 20.12
N TYR A 238 -35.75 29.15 19.69
CA TYR A 238 -35.55 30.41 18.95
C TYR A 238 -35.29 30.21 17.46
N TYR A 239 -34.76 29.06 17.06
CA TYR A 239 -34.29 28.77 15.71
C TYR A 239 -34.97 27.56 15.09
N LYS A 240 -35.30 27.66 13.79
CA LYS A 240 -35.74 26.53 12.96
C LYS A 240 -34.59 25.54 12.75
N SER A 241 -34.92 24.30 12.37
CA SER A 241 -33.94 23.31 11.93
C SER A 241 -33.25 23.73 10.63
N SER A 242 -32.03 23.25 10.40
CA SER A 242 -31.29 23.48 9.16
C SER A 242 -30.33 22.32 8.86
N VAL A 243 -29.97 22.17 7.59
CA VAL A 243 -29.05 21.15 7.09
C VAL A 243 -27.87 21.84 6.42
N SER A 244 -26.66 21.38 6.69
CA SER A 244 -25.46 21.94 6.08
C SER A 244 -25.31 21.47 4.63
N SER A 245 -24.62 22.25 3.80
CA SER A 245 -24.02 21.71 2.58
C SER A 245 -23.01 20.60 2.92
N ASN A 246 -22.69 19.76 1.93
CA ASN A 246 -21.70 18.70 2.11
C ASN A 246 -20.29 19.30 2.25
N SER A 247 -19.56 18.79 3.24
CA SER A 247 -18.11 18.93 3.40
C SER A 247 -17.42 17.58 3.20
N VAL A 248 -16.10 17.55 3.33
CA VAL A 248 -15.28 16.37 3.11
C VAL A 248 -14.68 15.89 4.42
N LEU A 249 -14.86 14.60 4.70
CA LEU A 249 -14.02 13.84 5.62
C LEU A 249 -12.99 13.06 4.80
N LYS A 250 -11.73 13.50 4.82
CA LYS A 250 -10.61 12.84 4.16
C LYS A 250 -10.00 11.79 5.09
N VAL A 251 -10.19 10.52 4.78
CA VAL A 251 -9.53 9.42 5.51
C VAL A 251 -8.23 9.08 4.78
N THR A 252 -7.09 9.07 5.49
CA THR A 252 -5.76 8.76 4.94
C THR A 252 -5.25 7.40 5.42
N PRO A 253 -4.40 6.69 4.64
CA PRO A 253 -3.86 5.40 5.05
C PRO A 253 -2.88 5.53 6.23
N ARG A 254 -2.69 4.41 6.95
CA ARG A 254 -1.64 4.26 7.96
C ARG A 254 -0.35 3.73 7.34
N VAL A 255 0.75 3.77 8.10
CA VAL A 255 2.02 3.17 7.70
C VAL A 255 2.18 1.83 8.41
N ALA A 256 2.44 0.78 7.64
CA ALA A 256 2.84 -0.53 8.18
C ALA A 256 4.34 -0.53 8.44
N LYS A 257 4.78 -0.71 9.70
CA LYS A 257 6.19 -0.90 10.01
C LYS A 257 6.54 -2.37 9.81
N ILE A 258 7.48 -2.63 8.91
CA ILE A 258 7.96 -3.98 8.59
C ILE A 258 9.38 -4.20 9.11
N THR A 259 9.62 -5.34 9.75
CA THR A 259 10.94 -5.79 10.18
C THR A 259 11.27 -7.13 9.53
N VAL A 260 12.46 -7.27 8.97
CA VAL A 260 12.93 -8.51 8.33
C VAL A 260 13.94 -9.18 9.24
N SER A 261 13.75 -10.47 9.53
CA SER A 261 14.69 -11.23 10.34
C SER A 261 15.99 -11.48 9.59
N LYS A 262 17.13 -11.41 10.30
CA LYS A 262 18.39 -11.96 9.80
C LYS A 262 18.26 -13.48 9.76
N VAL A 263 18.65 -14.10 8.65
CA VAL A 263 18.56 -15.55 8.46
C VAL A 263 19.94 -16.12 8.18
N SER A 264 20.24 -17.28 8.74
CA SER A 264 21.44 -18.03 8.39
C SER A 264 21.14 -19.50 8.25
N GLY A 265 21.78 -20.16 7.28
CA GLY A 265 21.53 -21.57 7.00
C GLY A 265 22.58 -22.14 6.05
N TYR A 266 22.34 -23.33 5.55
CA TYR A 266 23.19 -24.02 4.56
C TYR A 266 22.56 -23.96 3.17
N SER A 267 23.19 -24.56 2.16
CA SER A 267 22.70 -24.61 0.78
C SER A 267 21.64 -25.71 0.60
N THR A 268 20.60 -25.68 1.43
CA THR A 268 19.45 -26.60 1.43
C THR A 268 18.14 -25.80 1.35
N SER A 269 17.62 -25.38 2.50
CA SER A 269 16.45 -24.51 2.65
C SER A 269 16.55 -23.68 3.93
N VAL A 270 15.85 -22.55 3.94
CA VAL A 270 15.69 -21.67 5.11
C VAL A 270 14.27 -21.12 5.16
N ILE A 271 13.86 -20.62 6.32
CA ILE A 271 12.62 -19.84 6.46
C ILE A 271 12.96 -18.36 6.48
N LEU A 272 12.47 -17.62 5.48
CA LEU A 272 12.50 -16.16 5.47
C LEU A 272 11.30 -15.65 6.28
N LYS A 273 11.53 -14.71 7.20
CA LYS A 273 10.48 -14.18 8.09
C LYS A 273 10.48 -12.66 8.10
N ALA A 274 9.27 -12.09 8.11
CA ALA A 274 9.04 -10.68 8.36
C ALA A 274 7.92 -10.49 9.38
N THR A 275 8.02 -9.44 10.20
CA THR A 275 6.98 -9.02 11.13
C THR A 275 6.43 -7.65 10.73
N LEU A 276 5.14 -7.44 10.96
CA LEU A 276 4.40 -6.25 10.54
C LEU A 276 3.52 -5.75 11.67
N ILE A 277 3.76 -4.50 12.07
CA ILE A 277 2.94 -3.79 13.06
C ILE A 277 2.43 -2.48 12.49
N ASP A 278 1.29 -2.04 13.00
CA ASP A 278 0.79 -0.68 12.77
C ASP A 278 1.74 0.32 13.45
N SER A 279 2.29 1.25 12.70
CA SER A 279 3.26 2.23 13.23
C SER A 279 2.68 3.19 14.27
N VAL A 280 1.36 3.31 14.38
CA VAL A 280 0.66 4.21 15.31
C VAL A 280 0.24 3.47 16.57
N THR A 281 -0.36 2.28 16.43
CA THR A 281 -0.91 1.56 17.60
C THR A 281 -0.02 0.42 18.09
N SER A 282 1.08 0.11 17.39
CA SER A 282 1.97 -1.03 17.68
C SER A 282 1.29 -2.41 17.63
N ASN A 283 0.05 -2.48 17.13
CA ASN A 283 -0.71 -3.72 17.00
C ASN A 283 -0.27 -4.51 15.78
N ASN A 284 -0.39 -5.83 15.85
CA ASN A 284 -0.11 -6.73 14.73
C ASN A 284 -1.03 -6.46 13.54
N ILE A 285 -0.46 -6.42 12.34
CA ILE A 285 -1.21 -6.36 11.09
C ILE A 285 -1.61 -7.79 10.69
N ASN A 286 -2.91 -8.01 10.46
CA ASN A 286 -3.47 -9.34 10.17
C ASN A 286 -4.05 -9.45 8.75
N SER A 287 -3.61 -8.60 7.83
CA SER A 287 -4.11 -8.58 6.45
C SER A 287 -3.06 -8.08 5.44
N GLY A 288 -3.33 -8.29 4.17
CA GLY A 288 -2.44 -7.96 3.06
C GLY A 288 -1.40 -9.05 2.79
N SER A 289 -0.42 -8.72 1.95
CA SER A 289 0.64 -9.66 1.57
C SER A 289 1.99 -8.96 1.48
N VAL A 290 3.04 -9.74 1.71
CA VAL A 290 4.43 -9.34 1.50
C VAL A 290 5.03 -10.09 0.31
N ILE A 291 5.93 -9.44 -0.41
CA ILE A 291 6.78 -10.04 -1.43
C ILE A 291 8.18 -10.20 -0.83
N PHE A 292 8.70 -11.43 -0.82
CA PHE A 292 10.09 -11.71 -0.48
C PHE A 292 10.96 -11.67 -1.73
N LYS A 293 12.12 -11.01 -1.62
CA LYS A 293 13.17 -10.97 -2.62
C LYS A 293 14.50 -11.39 -2.01
N VAL A 294 15.31 -12.12 -2.78
CA VAL A 294 16.71 -12.45 -2.47
C VAL A 294 17.57 -11.92 -3.61
N ASN A 295 18.51 -11.00 -3.31
CA ASN A 295 19.26 -10.22 -4.30
C ASN A 295 18.35 -9.66 -5.41
N ASP A 296 17.31 -8.94 -5.00
CA ASP A 296 16.31 -8.27 -5.84
C ASP A 296 15.42 -9.16 -6.71
N LYS A 297 15.70 -10.47 -6.80
CA LYS A 297 14.84 -11.45 -7.45
C LYS A 297 13.71 -11.87 -6.51
N THR A 298 12.47 -11.79 -6.99
CA THR A 298 11.29 -12.28 -6.27
C THR A 298 11.38 -13.79 -6.08
N VAL A 299 11.24 -14.24 -4.83
CA VAL A 299 11.26 -15.67 -4.45
C VAL A 299 9.92 -16.18 -3.95
N GLY A 300 8.99 -15.29 -3.59
CA GLY A 300 7.64 -15.66 -3.20
C GLY A 300 6.80 -14.49 -2.71
N THR A 301 5.49 -14.70 -2.65
CA THR A 301 4.52 -13.79 -2.03
C THR A 301 3.78 -14.56 -0.94
N VAL A 302 3.63 -13.94 0.23
CA VAL A 302 3.02 -14.58 1.41
C VAL A 302 1.99 -13.63 2.04
N ALA A 303 0.83 -14.16 2.42
CA ALA A 303 -0.17 -13.40 3.17
C ALA A 303 0.32 -13.10 4.59
N VAL A 304 -0.06 -11.94 5.12
CA VAL A 304 0.29 -11.58 6.50
C VAL A 304 -0.81 -12.09 7.43
N SER A 305 -0.41 -12.84 8.46
CA SER A 305 -1.30 -13.34 9.50
C SER A 305 -0.65 -13.20 10.87
N LYS A 306 -1.41 -12.75 11.88
CA LYS A 306 -0.93 -12.53 13.25
C LYS A 306 0.34 -11.66 13.31
N GLY A 307 0.44 -10.63 12.46
CA GLY A 307 1.62 -9.75 12.39
C GLY A 307 2.87 -10.38 11.78
N SER A 308 2.78 -11.56 11.15
CA SER A 308 3.92 -12.29 10.62
C SER A 308 3.67 -12.80 9.20
N ALA A 309 4.75 -12.95 8.44
CA ALA A 309 4.79 -13.67 7.17
C ALA A 309 6.06 -14.50 7.08
N SER A 310 5.94 -15.76 6.65
CA SER A 310 7.03 -16.72 6.58
C SER A 310 7.04 -17.46 5.24
N LEU A 311 8.21 -17.59 4.62
CA LEU A 311 8.39 -18.29 3.34
C LEU A 311 9.49 -19.35 3.47
N ASN A 312 9.16 -20.61 3.16
CA ASN A 312 10.19 -21.64 2.96
C ASN A 312 10.89 -21.39 1.62
N TYR A 313 12.20 -21.16 1.67
CA TYR A 313 13.01 -20.80 0.51
C TYR A 313 14.13 -21.82 0.31
N SER A 314 14.17 -22.44 -0.87
CA SER A 314 15.29 -23.32 -1.25
C SER A 314 16.54 -22.49 -1.53
N THR A 315 17.60 -22.76 -0.76
CA THR A 315 18.91 -22.13 -0.91
C THR A 315 19.88 -23.01 -1.68
N TYR A 316 19.42 -24.13 -2.26
CA TYR A 316 20.25 -25.12 -2.96
C TYR A 316 21.09 -24.52 -4.10
N LYS A 317 20.61 -23.47 -4.76
CA LYS A 317 21.36 -22.81 -5.85
C LYS A 317 22.35 -21.74 -5.37
N LEU A 318 22.38 -21.44 -4.07
CA LEU A 318 23.19 -20.36 -3.51
C LEU A 318 24.50 -20.90 -2.93
N ALA A 319 25.63 -20.39 -3.41
CA ALA A 319 26.93 -20.67 -2.79
C ALA A 319 27.05 -20.00 -1.42
N ARG A 320 28.01 -20.45 -0.60
CA ARG A 320 28.31 -19.81 0.69
C ARG A 320 28.62 -18.33 0.50
N GLY A 321 28.01 -17.47 1.31
CA GLY A 321 28.08 -16.03 1.15
C GLY A 321 26.91 -15.30 1.83
N THR A 322 26.87 -13.99 1.64
CA THR A 322 25.81 -13.13 2.17
C THR A 322 24.97 -12.59 1.02
N TYR A 323 23.66 -12.72 1.17
CA TYR A 323 22.65 -12.32 0.20
C TYR A 323 21.68 -11.34 0.85
N LYS A 324 21.20 -10.34 0.11
CA LYS A 324 20.25 -9.37 0.62
C LYS A 324 18.83 -9.94 0.55
N ILE A 325 18.14 -9.96 1.69
CA ILE A 325 16.70 -10.21 1.78
C ILE A 325 16.01 -8.86 1.76
N THR A 326 15.10 -8.64 0.81
CA THR A 326 14.22 -7.48 0.81
C THR A 326 12.79 -7.97 0.92
N VAL A 327 12.01 -7.41 1.83
CA VAL A 327 10.59 -7.73 1.99
C VAL A 327 9.77 -6.47 1.78
N LYS A 328 8.80 -6.53 0.87
CA LYS A 328 7.90 -5.42 0.55
C LYS A 328 6.47 -5.77 0.89
N TYR A 329 5.86 -5.03 1.80
CA TYR A 329 4.43 -5.10 2.05
C TYR A 329 3.67 -4.28 0.98
N LYS A 330 2.68 -4.90 0.35
CA LYS A 330 1.84 -4.23 -0.65
C LYS A 330 0.89 -3.25 0.04
N ALA A 331 0.60 -2.12 -0.61
CA ALA A 331 -0.44 -1.22 -0.14
C ALA A 331 -1.78 -1.97 -0.08
N THR A 332 -2.57 -1.69 0.95
CA THR A 332 -3.94 -2.20 1.13
C THR A 332 -4.91 -1.03 1.16
N SER A 333 -6.18 -1.24 1.51
CA SER A 333 -7.17 -0.19 1.77
C SER A 333 -7.01 0.51 3.13
N TYR A 334 -6.06 0.08 3.95
CA TYR A 334 -5.80 0.63 5.29
C TYR A 334 -4.36 1.11 5.49
N TYR A 335 -3.42 0.54 4.73
CA TYR A 335 -1.98 0.78 4.90
C TYR A 335 -1.31 1.15 3.57
N THR A 336 -0.36 2.09 3.63
CA THR A 336 0.59 2.34 2.53
C THR A 336 1.57 1.18 2.39
N SER A 337 2.18 1.05 1.21
CA SER A 337 3.28 0.10 1.04
C SER A 337 4.47 0.46 1.91
N SER A 338 5.20 -0.54 2.38
CA SER A 338 6.45 -0.38 3.11
C SER A 338 7.43 -1.49 2.75
N SER A 339 8.71 -1.26 3.02
CA SER A 339 9.76 -2.24 2.75
C SER A 339 10.84 -2.19 3.81
N SER A 340 11.47 -3.33 4.06
CA SER A 340 12.66 -3.45 4.90
C SER A 340 13.56 -4.54 4.34
N SER A 341 14.82 -4.56 4.77
CA SER A 341 15.81 -5.52 4.31
C SER A 341 16.71 -6.02 5.42
N ASN A 342 17.23 -7.23 5.27
CA ASN A 342 18.23 -7.82 6.15
C ASN A 342 19.09 -8.82 5.35
N ASN A 343 20.01 -9.52 6.02
CA ASN A 343 20.93 -10.45 5.38
C ASN A 343 20.49 -11.91 5.54
N LEU A 344 20.62 -12.66 4.46
CA LEU A 344 20.65 -14.12 4.41
C LEU A 344 22.11 -14.56 4.32
N THR A 345 22.60 -15.30 5.31
CA THR A 345 23.96 -15.86 5.31
C THR A 345 23.91 -17.36 5.02
N ILE A 346 24.46 -17.77 3.87
CA ILE A 346 24.67 -19.16 3.53
C ILE A 346 26.06 -19.59 4.00
N LYS A 347 26.08 -20.58 4.90
CA LYS A 347 27.28 -21.12 5.53
C LYS A 347 27.80 -22.34 4.77
N ALA A 348 29.06 -22.64 4.99
CA ALA A 348 29.65 -23.94 4.69
C ALA A 348 29.89 -24.70 6.00
N GLU A 349 29.93 -26.02 5.92
CA GLU A 349 30.40 -26.87 7.02
C GLU A 349 31.88 -26.61 7.32
N SER A 350 32.27 -26.79 8.57
CA SER A 350 33.66 -26.59 9.02
C SER A 350 34.60 -27.69 8.58
N SER A 351 34.09 -28.86 8.20
CA SER A 351 34.86 -29.99 7.69
C SER A 351 33.98 -30.99 6.94
N PHE A 352 34.60 -31.85 6.12
CA PHE A 352 33.92 -32.85 5.30
C PHE A 352 34.56 -34.23 5.43
N THR A 353 33.77 -35.30 5.31
CA THR A 353 34.28 -36.68 5.27
C THR A 353 34.85 -37.02 3.90
N TYR A 354 35.67 -38.07 3.83
CA TYR A 354 36.17 -38.62 2.57
C TYR A 354 35.03 -38.94 1.57
N ASP A 355 33.96 -39.60 2.01
CA ASP A 355 32.86 -39.98 1.12
C ASP A 355 32.10 -38.78 0.56
N GLN A 356 31.91 -37.73 1.37
CA GLN A 356 31.30 -36.47 0.91
C GLN A 356 32.15 -35.79 -0.17
N ILE A 357 33.47 -35.77 0.02
CA ILE A 357 34.41 -35.19 -0.94
C ILE A 357 34.47 -36.04 -2.21
N LYS A 358 34.52 -37.38 -2.09
CA LYS A 358 34.52 -38.29 -3.22
C LYS A 358 33.25 -38.13 -4.07
N ALA A 359 32.07 -38.14 -3.45
CA ALA A 359 30.81 -37.96 -4.18
C ALA A 359 30.77 -36.63 -4.95
N ALA A 360 31.24 -35.54 -4.33
CA ALA A 360 31.36 -34.25 -4.99
C ALA A 360 32.40 -34.25 -6.13
N ALA A 361 33.52 -34.94 -5.96
CA ALA A 361 34.58 -35.06 -6.97
C ALA A 361 34.08 -35.81 -8.21
N VAL A 362 33.30 -36.88 -8.00
CA VAL A 362 32.61 -37.63 -9.07
C VAL A 362 31.66 -36.71 -9.85
N ASN A 363 30.90 -35.85 -9.17
CA ASN A 363 30.04 -34.88 -9.83
C ASN A 363 30.83 -33.83 -10.61
N VAL A 364 31.90 -33.26 -10.03
CA VAL A 364 32.79 -32.31 -10.72
C VAL A 364 33.37 -32.93 -11.98
N ARG A 365 33.85 -34.17 -11.90
CA ARG A 365 34.35 -34.92 -13.06
C ARG A 365 33.28 -35.01 -14.15
N THR A 366 32.06 -35.42 -13.80
CA THR A 366 30.94 -35.50 -14.76
C THR A 366 30.64 -34.16 -15.41
N GLN A 367 30.61 -33.07 -14.66
CA GLN A 367 30.32 -31.75 -15.22
C GLN A 367 31.42 -31.28 -16.18
N LEU A 368 32.69 -31.49 -15.83
CA LEU A 368 33.80 -31.18 -16.74
C LEU A 368 33.75 -32.08 -17.98
N GLU A 369 33.54 -33.39 -17.85
CA GLU A 369 33.40 -34.30 -18.99
C GLU A 369 32.15 -34.06 -19.85
N ALA A 370 31.20 -33.26 -19.37
CA ALA A 370 30.05 -32.75 -20.12
C ALA A 370 30.29 -31.35 -20.74
N ASN A 371 31.55 -30.88 -20.72
CA ASN A 371 31.97 -29.56 -21.17
C ASN A 371 31.37 -28.37 -20.39
N ASN A 372 30.85 -28.58 -19.18
CA ASN A 372 30.28 -27.51 -18.38
C ASN A 372 31.34 -26.68 -17.65
N ASN A 373 31.09 -25.38 -17.53
CA ASN A 373 31.86 -24.49 -16.66
C ASN A 373 31.48 -24.72 -15.19
N VAL A 374 32.46 -25.12 -14.37
CA VAL A 374 32.27 -25.37 -12.94
C VAL A 374 32.93 -24.25 -12.12
N SER A 375 32.14 -23.46 -11.40
CA SER A 375 32.65 -22.41 -10.49
C SER A 375 32.37 -22.71 -9.01
N THR A 376 31.37 -23.55 -8.75
CA THR A 376 30.94 -23.93 -7.39
C THR A 376 30.56 -25.41 -7.34
N VAL A 377 30.76 -26.04 -6.19
CA VAL A 377 30.56 -27.48 -5.97
C VAL A 377 29.65 -27.72 -4.77
N HIS A 378 28.70 -28.64 -4.91
CA HIS A 378 27.95 -29.16 -3.76
C HIS A 378 28.75 -30.22 -3.02
N VAL A 379 28.93 -30.03 -1.72
CA VAL A 379 29.53 -31.02 -0.81
C VAL A 379 28.62 -31.12 0.40
N SER A 380 27.88 -32.22 0.52
CA SER A 380 26.80 -32.38 1.51
C SER A 380 25.82 -31.18 1.49
N LYS A 381 25.61 -30.49 2.61
CA LYS A 381 24.74 -29.31 2.71
C LYS A 381 25.42 -28.00 2.29
N SER A 382 26.69 -28.05 1.92
CA SER A 382 27.47 -26.88 1.53
C SER A 382 27.52 -26.71 0.01
N ARG A 383 27.50 -25.46 -0.47
CA ARG A 383 27.84 -25.12 -1.86
C ARG A 383 29.01 -24.15 -1.83
N ILE A 384 30.19 -24.60 -2.22
CA ILE A 384 31.47 -23.91 -2.02
C ILE A 384 32.15 -23.60 -3.36
N GLY A 385 33.16 -22.73 -3.37
CA GLY A 385 33.90 -22.41 -4.59
C GLY A 385 34.73 -23.60 -5.09
N LEU A 386 35.00 -23.68 -6.39
CA LEU A 386 35.83 -24.75 -6.96
C LEU A 386 37.26 -24.74 -6.38
N SER A 387 37.81 -23.56 -6.06
CA SER A 387 39.12 -23.43 -5.41
C SER A 387 39.12 -23.99 -3.99
N ASP A 388 38.07 -23.70 -3.20
CA ASP A 388 37.87 -24.35 -1.88
C ASP A 388 37.85 -25.87 -2.01
N PHE A 389 37.11 -26.37 -3.00
CA PHE A 389 36.95 -27.81 -3.21
C PHE A 389 38.24 -28.50 -3.69
N LEU A 390 39.07 -27.83 -4.49
CA LEU A 390 40.38 -28.37 -4.87
C LEU A 390 41.25 -28.69 -3.64
N ALA A 391 41.31 -27.78 -2.67
CA ALA A 391 42.06 -28.02 -1.44
C ALA A 391 41.50 -29.21 -0.64
N LEU A 392 40.17 -29.40 -0.63
CA LEU A 392 39.55 -30.57 0.00
C LEU A 392 39.92 -31.87 -0.71
N MET A 393 39.90 -31.89 -2.05
CA MET A 393 40.28 -33.07 -2.84
C MET A 393 41.74 -33.47 -2.61
N ILE A 394 42.65 -32.48 -2.60
CA ILE A 394 44.09 -32.72 -2.36
C ILE A 394 44.32 -33.35 -0.98
N GLN A 395 43.75 -32.75 0.07
CA GLN A 395 43.88 -33.26 1.44
C GLN A 395 43.21 -34.62 1.62
N ALA A 396 42.06 -34.86 0.99
CA ALA A 396 41.40 -36.16 1.05
C ALA A 396 42.28 -37.27 0.45
N ALA A 397 42.88 -37.03 -0.73
CA ALA A 397 43.80 -37.99 -1.34
C ALA A 397 45.06 -38.22 -0.49
N ASP A 398 45.63 -37.16 0.10
CA ASP A 398 46.77 -37.28 1.02
C ASP A 398 46.42 -38.08 2.28
N ASN A 399 45.22 -37.86 2.86
CA ASN A 399 44.71 -38.65 3.98
C ASN A 399 44.57 -40.12 3.61
N VAL A 400 44.04 -40.46 2.43
CA VAL A 400 43.98 -41.86 1.96
C VAL A 400 45.39 -42.46 1.86
N LYS A 401 46.35 -41.74 1.26
CA LYS A 401 47.75 -42.21 1.14
C LYS A 401 48.38 -42.49 2.50
N LYS A 402 48.03 -41.72 3.53
CA LYS A 402 48.52 -41.86 4.90
C LYS A 402 47.71 -42.84 5.77
N GLY A 403 46.68 -43.49 5.24
CA GLY A 403 45.79 -44.37 6.01
C GLY A 403 44.88 -43.62 7.00
N LYS A 404 44.62 -42.33 6.79
CA LYS A 404 43.87 -41.41 7.66
C LYS A 404 42.55 -40.91 7.05
N SER A 405 41.93 -41.66 6.15
CA SER A 405 40.70 -41.26 5.44
C SER A 405 39.48 -41.02 6.34
N SER A 406 39.47 -41.56 7.56
CA SER A 406 38.46 -41.27 8.59
C SER A 406 38.57 -39.85 9.15
N THR A 407 39.73 -39.20 9.03
CA THR A 407 39.94 -37.82 9.46
C THR A 407 39.18 -36.87 8.53
N LYS A 408 38.22 -36.12 9.09
CA LYS A 408 37.51 -35.09 8.33
C LYS A 408 38.48 -34.01 7.87
N VAL A 409 38.33 -33.59 6.63
CA VAL A 409 39.14 -32.53 6.04
C VAL A 409 38.56 -31.17 6.42
N PRO A 410 39.32 -30.29 7.10
CA PRO A 410 38.85 -28.96 7.46
C PRO A 410 38.55 -28.10 6.23
N TYR A 411 37.49 -27.33 6.33
CA TYR A 411 37.11 -26.36 5.31
C TYR A 411 37.89 -25.06 5.46
N LYS A 412 38.46 -24.57 4.36
CA LYS A 412 39.06 -23.25 4.24
C LYS A 412 38.61 -22.59 2.95
N ARG A 413 38.36 -21.28 3.03
CA ARG A 413 38.04 -20.43 1.89
C ARG A 413 39.31 -20.03 1.14
N TYR A 414 39.26 -20.09 -0.18
CA TYR A 414 40.24 -19.49 -1.07
C TYR A 414 39.55 -18.60 -2.10
N ASP A 415 40.28 -17.62 -2.61
CA ASP A 415 39.82 -16.77 -3.70
C ASP A 415 39.84 -17.54 -5.02
N ALA A 416 38.90 -17.19 -5.90
CA ALA A 416 38.77 -17.84 -7.20
C ALA A 416 39.93 -17.48 -8.13
N LEU A 417 40.34 -18.42 -8.97
CA LEU A 417 41.32 -18.15 -10.02
C LEU A 417 40.69 -17.34 -11.16
N THR A 418 41.41 -16.34 -11.67
CA THR A 418 40.99 -15.54 -12.84
C THR A 418 41.53 -16.09 -14.16
N THR A 419 42.76 -16.61 -14.16
CA THR A 419 43.44 -17.15 -15.36
C THR A 419 44.30 -18.36 -15.00
N GLN A 420 44.39 -19.34 -15.87
CA GLN A 420 45.33 -20.47 -15.76
C GLN A 420 46.34 -20.47 -16.92
N THR A 421 47.37 -21.29 -16.80
CA THR A 421 48.29 -21.62 -17.89
C THR A 421 48.41 -23.14 -17.94
N ASP A 422 48.10 -23.76 -19.08
CA ASP A 422 48.24 -25.21 -19.24
C ASP A 422 49.07 -25.48 -20.49
N THR A 423 50.24 -26.09 -20.30
CA THR A 423 51.14 -26.47 -21.39
C THR A 423 51.38 -27.97 -21.39
N MET A 424 50.46 -28.75 -20.81
CA MET A 424 50.61 -30.18 -20.71
C MET A 424 50.61 -30.82 -22.09
N THR A 425 51.54 -31.74 -22.29
CA THR A 425 51.41 -32.79 -23.31
C THR A 425 50.55 -33.93 -22.72
N LYS A 426 49.75 -34.58 -23.57
CA LYS A 426 48.99 -35.78 -23.17
C LYS A 426 49.96 -36.85 -22.67
N GLY A 427 49.63 -37.48 -21.55
CA GLY A 427 50.45 -38.56 -21.01
C GLY A 427 49.86 -39.15 -19.73
N VAL A 428 50.70 -39.85 -18.97
CA VAL A 428 50.33 -40.50 -17.72
C VAL A 428 51.30 -40.05 -16.64
N LEU A 429 50.76 -39.63 -15.49
CA LEU A 429 51.55 -39.34 -14.29
C LEU A 429 51.30 -40.43 -13.25
N ASN A 430 52.36 -40.85 -12.57
CA ASN A 430 52.25 -41.74 -11.43
C ASN A 430 51.58 -41.02 -10.25
N ILE A 431 50.92 -41.76 -9.37
CA ILE A 431 50.19 -41.17 -8.24
C ILE A 431 51.09 -40.35 -7.31
N SER A 432 52.36 -40.72 -7.14
CA SER A 432 53.34 -39.92 -6.38
C SER A 432 53.55 -38.53 -6.98
N GLN A 433 53.60 -38.41 -8.31
CA GLN A 433 53.74 -37.13 -9.01
C GLN A 433 52.47 -36.28 -8.89
N ILE A 434 51.29 -36.90 -8.96
CA ILE A 434 50.02 -36.20 -8.71
C ILE A 434 49.95 -35.67 -7.28
N LEU A 435 50.31 -36.49 -6.29
CA LEU A 435 50.33 -36.09 -4.88
C LEU A 435 51.35 -34.97 -4.60
N ASP A 436 52.53 -35.00 -5.24
CA ASP A 436 53.50 -33.90 -5.18
C ASP A 436 52.93 -32.60 -5.77
N VAL A 437 52.28 -32.66 -6.94
CA VAL A 437 51.58 -31.52 -7.53
C VAL A 437 50.56 -30.94 -6.54
N GLY A 438 49.75 -31.79 -5.89
CA GLY A 438 48.79 -31.34 -4.88
C GLY A 438 49.45 -30.72 -3.67
N LYS A 439 50.53 -31.31 -3.15
CA LYS A 439 51.29 -30.76 -2.00
C LYS A 439 51.79 -29.35 -2.30
N ARG A 440 52.42 -29.14 -3.46
CA ARG A 440 52.89 -27.82 -3.91
C ARG A 440 51.72 -26.84 -4.13
N THR A 441 50.64 -27.31 -4.74
CA THR A 441 49.42 -26.52 -4.95
C THR A 441 48.80 -26.05 -3.64
N LEU A 442 48.64 -26.96 -2.67
CA LEU A 442 48.07 -26.64 -1.36
C LEU A 442 48.99 -25.71 -0.55
N THR A 443 50.30 -25.89 -0.64
CA THR A 443 51.29 -24.98 -0.03
C THR A 443 51.14 -23.57 -0.60
N PHE A 444 51.08 -23.44 -1.93
CA PHE A 444 50.84 -22.17 -2.60
C PHE A 444 49.52 -21.54 -2.15
N MET A 445 48.44 -22.32 -2.14
CA MET A 445 47.10 -21.87 -1.72
C MET A 445 47.10 -21.34 -0.29
N ASN A 446 47.78 -22.01 0.63
CA ASN A 446 47.90 -21.59 2.01
C ASN A 446 48.65 -20.27 2.16
N ASN A 447 49.70 -20.05 1.37
CA ASN A 447 50.53 -18.85 1.43
C ASN A 447 49.91 -17.64 0.71
N ASN A 448 49.08 -17.88 -0.31
CA ASN A 448 48.60 -16.82 -1.20
C ASN A 448 47.07 -16.62 -1.15
N ASN A 449 46.35 -17.40 -0.34
CA ASN A 449 44.89 -17.42 -0.26
C ASN A 449 44.16 -17.67 -1.61
N ARG A 450 44.85 -18.22 -2.61
CA ARG A 450 44.31 -18.52 -3.95
C ARG A 450 45.08 -19.66 -4.61
N PRO A 451 44.51 -20.42 -5.55
CA PRO A 451 45.25 -21.43 -6.30
C PRO A 451 46.30 -20.83 -7.23
N PRO A 452 47.38 -21.57 -7.54
CA PRO A 452 48.34 -21.18 -8.55
C PRO A 452 47.72 -21.29 -9.96
N LYS A 453 48.31 -20.60 -10.95
CA LYS A 453 47.88 -20.72 -12.36
C LYS A 453 48.13 -22.12 -12.91
N TYR A 454 49.18 -22.77 -12.42
CA TYR A 454 49.62 -24.11 -12.80
C TYR A 454 50.54 -24.71 -11.73
N SER A 455 50.89 -25.98 -11.92
CA SER A 455 51.95 -26.67 -11.19
C SER A 455 52.83 -27.43 -12.19
N SER A 456 54.14 -27.25 -12.12
CA SER A 456 55.07 -27.88 -13.07
C SER A 456 55.14 -29.40 -12.89
N THR A 457 55.28 -30.11 -14.01
CA THR A 457 55.44 -31.57 -14.10
C THR A 457 56.45 -31.92 -15.19
N VAL A 458 56.83 -33.20 -15.29
CA VAL A 458 57.69 -33.71 -16.37
C VAL A 458 57.05 -33.65 -17.76
N LEU A 459 55.72 -33.47 -17.85
CA LEU A 459 54.97 -33.38 -19.11
C LEU A 459 54.55 -31.94 -19.45
N GLY A 460 55.05 -30.94 -18.70
CA GLY A 460 54.69 -29.53 -18.85
C GLY A 460 53.97 -28.94 -17.62
N ASN A 461 53.43 -27.73 -17.75
CA ASN A 461 52.71 -27.04 -16.69
C ASN A 461 51.26 -27.52 -16.63
N LEU A 462 50.90 -28.20 -15.54
CA LEU A 462 49.53 -28.67 -15.28
C LEU A 462 48.68 -27.52 -14.79
N GLY A 463 47.79 -27.00 -15.63
CA GLY A 463 46.96 -25.84 -15.33
C GLY A 463 45.90 -26.13 -14.26
N TYR A 464 45.42 -25.08 -13.60
CA TYR A 464 44.46 -25.19 -12.49
C TYR A 464 43.26 -26.10 -12.74
N TYR A 465 42.54 -25.93 -13.86
CA TYR A 465 41.36 -26.78 -14.14
C TYR A 465 41.76 -28.23 -14.43
N ASN A 466 42.96 -28.46 -14.95
CA ASN A 466 43.51 -29.78 -15.18
C ASN A 466 43.98 -30.45 -13.89
N ILE A 467 44.47 -29.70 -12.90
CA ILE A 467 44.71 -30.19 -11.54
C ILE A 467 43.38 -30.63 -10.92
N VAL A 468 42.34 -29.78 -10.98
CA VAL A 468 40.98 -30.12 -10.52
C VAL A 468 40.49 -31.41 -11.18
N TYR A 469 40.58 -31.49 -12.51
CA TYR A 469 40.14 -32.67 -13.26
C TYR A 469 40.93 -33.92 -12.89
N SER A 470 42.26 -33.81 -12.73
CA SER A 470 43.13 -34.91 -12.32
C SER A 470 42.79 -35.46 -10.95
N TYR A 471 42.59 -34.58 -9.96
CA TYR A 471 42.14 -34.99 -8.62
C TYR A 471 40.72 -35.56 -8.62
N SER A 472 39.82 -35.05 -9.45
CA SER A 472 38.47 -35.61 -9.59
C SER A 472 38.50 -37.05 -10.13
N LYS A 473 39.37 -37.34 -11.11
CA LYS A 473 39.58 -38.69 -11.65
C LYS A 473 40.19 -39.63 -10.61
N VAL A 474 41.22 -39.16 -9.90
CA VAL A 474 41.88 -39.94 -8.83
C VAL A 474 40.86 -40.33 -7.75
N LEU A 475 40.04 -39.38 -7.30
CA LEU A 475 39.05 -39.65 -6.25
C LEU A 475 37.90 -40.54 -6.72
N ASP A 476 37.44 -40.39 -7.97
CA ASP A 476 36.37 -41.23 -8.55
C ASP A 476 36.72 -42.74 -8.48
N VAL A 477 37.98 -43.10 -8.75
CA VAL A 477 38.45 -44.51 -8.72
C VAL A 477 39.04 -44.95 -7.37
N SER A 478 39.17 -44.03 -6.40
CA SER A 478 39.76 -44.33 -5.09
C SER A 478 38.78 -44.99 -4.11
N THR A 479 39.31 -45.63 -3.06
CA THR A 479 38.53 -46.01 -1.86
C THR A 479 39.16 -45.37 -0.62
N ALA A 480 38.52 -45.50 0.53
CA ALA A 480 39.07 -45.01 1.80
C ALA A 480 40.46 -45.59 2.13
N LYS A 481 40.89 -46.67 1.45
CA LYS A 481 42.18 -47.34 1.65
C LYS A 481 43.05 -47.44 0.40
N TYR A 482 42.59 -46.92 -0.75
CA TYR A 482 43.24 -47.13 -2.04
C TYR A 482 43.22 -45.88 -2.90
N LEU A 483 44.36 -45.58 -3.53
CA LEU A 483 44.48 -44.62 -4.63
C LEU A 483 44.91 -45.37 -5.90
N PRO A 484 44.47 -44.92 -7.09
CA PRO A 484 44.97 -45.47 -8.35
C PRO A 484 46.49 -45.28 -8.45
N SER A 485 47.19 -46.19 -9.15
CA SER A 485 48.64 -46.10 -9.36
C SER A 485 49.05 -44.95 -10.29
N THR A 486 48.17 -44.56 -11.21
CA THR A 486 48.43 -43.56 -12.23
C THR A 486 47.21 -42.68 -12.52
N CYS A 487 47.43 -41.54 -13.18
CA CYS A 487 46.39 -40.67 -13.70
C CYS A 487 46.78 -40.18 -15.10
N LYS A 488 45.94 -40.45 -16.09
CA LYS A 488 46.09 -39.90 -17.44
C LYS A 488 45.81 -38.40 -17.42
N VAL A 489 46.68 -37.60 -18.02
CA VAL A 489 46.58 -36.13 -18.11
C VAL A 489 46.55 -35.70 -19.58
N TYR A 490 45.96 -34.53 -19.84
CA TYR A 490 45.73 -34.00 -21.18
C TYR A 490 46.18 -32.56 -21.27
N ASN A 491 46.26 -31.99 -22.47
CA ASN A 491 46.25 -30.55 -22.62
C ASN A 491 44.83 -30.02 -22.36
N TRP A 492 44.66 -29.06 -21.44
CA TRP A 492 43.32 -28.56 -21.10
C TRP A 492 42.59 -27.97 -22.31
N ALA A 493 43.30 -27.20 -23.16
CA ALA A 493 42.71 -26.57 -24.34
C ALA A 493 42.32 -27.57 -25.45
N SER A 494 42.80 -28.81 -25.37
CA SER A 494 42.36 -29.89 -26.27
C SER A 494 41.02 -30.45 -25.83
N ILE A 495 40.88 -30.79 -24.55
CA ILE A 495 39.69 -31.46 -24.02
C ILE A 495 38.55 -30.49 -23.65
N HIS A 496 38.88 -29.22 -23.42
CA HIS A 496 37.97 -28.08 -23.20
C HIS A 496 38.42 -26.86 -24.04
N PRO A 497 38.24 -26.91 -25.38
CA PRO A 497 38.65 -25.83 -26.25
C PRO A 497 37.73 -24.61 -26.07
N SER A 498 38.32 -23.41 -26.03
CA SER A 498 37.56 -22.14 -26.04
C SER A 498 36.76 -21.93 -27.33
N ASN A 499 37.23 -22.51 -28.44
CA ASN A 499 36.49 -22.58 -29.69
C ASN A 499 35.94 -24.02 -29.86
N PRO A 500 34.62 -24.23 -29.72
CA PRO A 500 34.01 -25.56 -29.81
C PRO A 500 34.19 -26.22 -31.19
N LYS A 501 34.45 -25.43 -32.25
CA LYS A 501 34.71 -25.95 -33.60
C LYS A 501 36.01 -26.74 -33.73
N LYS A 502 36.90 -26.68 -32.73
CA LYS A 502 38.09 -27.55 -32.67
C LYS A 502 37.74 -29.01 -32.41
N ARG A 503 36.51 -29.30 -31.97
CA ARG A 503 36.00 -30.67 -31.80
C ARG A 503 35.57 -31.24 -33.15
N ILE A 504 35.92 -32.49 -33.40
CA ILE A 504 35.43 -33.24 -34.55
C ILE A 504 34.12 -33.94 -34.17
N ILE A 505 33.08 -33.79 -34.99
CA ILE A 505 31.78 -34.42 -34.78
C ILE A 505 31.71 -35.73 -35.58
N TYR A 506 31.48 -36.83 -34.91
CA TYR A 506 31.25 -38.15 -35.47
C TYR A 506 29.76 -38.47 -35.41
N ILE A 507 29.14 -38.74 -36.55
CA ILE A 507 27.72 -39.12 -36.62
C ILE A 507 27.62 -40.64 -36.73
N THR A 508 26.83 -41.26 -35.88
CA THR A 508 26.47 -42.69 -35.92
C THR A 508 24.96 -42.84 -36.03
N SER A 509 24.49 -43.91 -36.69
CA SER A 509 23.06 -44.22 -36.78
C SER A 509 22.79 -45.68 -36.45
N ASP A 510 21.80 -45.92 -35.61
CA ASP A 510 21.36 -47.23 -35.15
C ASP A 510 20.24 -47.83 -36.02
N ARG A 511 20.39 -47.74 -37.36
CA ARG A 511 19.43 -48.29 -38.34
C ARG A 511 17.97 -47.92 -38.02
N ILE A 512 17.68 -46.62 -38.08
CA ILE A 512 16.39 -46.03 -37.71
C ILE A 512 15.30 -46.43 -38.69
N LEU A 513 15.55 -46.23 -39.99
CA LEU A 513 14.60 -46.54 -41.06
C LEU A 513 15.19 -47.62 -41.97
N SER A 514 15.83 -47.20 -43.06
CA SER A 514 16.60 -48.06 -43.97
C SER A 514 17.99 -47.48 -44.14
N GLU A 515 18.94 -48.29 -44.60
CA GLU A 515 20.33 -47.85 -44.76
C GLU A 515 20.47 -46.61 -45.63
N GLU A 516 19.75 -46.59 -46.75
CA GLU A 516 19.76 -45.46 -47.68
C GLU A 516 19.18 -44.18 -47.04
N LYS A 517 18.05 -44.30 -46.33
CA LYS A 517 17.37 -43.18 -45.67
C LYS A 517 18.21 -42.61 -44.54
N ASP A 518 18.77 -43.47 -43.69
CA ASP A 518 19.65 -43.08 -42.60
C ASP A 518 20.91 -42.39 -43.11
N ARG A 519 21.57 -42.95 -44.13
CA ARG A 519 22.75 -42.33 -44.73
C ARG A 519 22.43 -40.95 -45.32
N THR A 520 21.28 -40.80 -45.94
CA THR A 520 20.81 -39.50 -46.47
C THR A 520 20.57 -38.49 -45.33
N PHE A 521 19.94 -38.93 -44.24
CA PHE A 521 19.71 -38.09 -43.07
C PHE A 521 21.01 -37.68 -42.36
N MET A 522 21.96 -38.59 -42.18
CA MET A 522 23.29 -38.28 -41.64
C MET A 522 24.04 -37.28 -42.53
N LYS A 523 23.97 -37.44 -43.86
CA LYS A 523 24.59 -36.51 -44.82
C LYS A 523 24.00 -35.11 -44.72
N SER A 524 22.68 -34.97 -44.57
CA SER A 524 22.05 -33.65 -44.44
C SER A 524 22.45 -32.95 -43.14
N ILE A 525 22.53 -33.67 -42.02
CA ILE A 525 23.06 -33.16 -40.74
C ILE A 525 24.53 -32.74 -40.90
N LYS A 526 25.35 -33.58 -41.52
CA LYS A 526 26.77 -33.28 -41.82
C LYS A 526 26.90 -31.97 -42.60
N THR A 527 26.20 -31.83 -43.72
CA THR A 527 26.21 -30.60 -44.53
C THR A 527 25.81 -29.37 -43.72
N ALA A 528 24.78 -29.48 -42.88
CA ALA A 528 24.31 -28.37 -42.04
C ALA A 528 25.34 -27.96 -40.95
N LEU A 529 26.05 -28.92 -40.36
CA LEU A 529 27.14 -28.67 -39.40
C LEU A 529 28.39 -28.08 -40.07
N GLU A 530 28.77 -28.60 -41.24
CA GLU A 530 29.91 -28.10 -42.02
C GLU A 530 29.70 -26.67 -42.50
N LYS A 531 28.48 -26.31 -42.90
CA LYS A 531 28.11 -24.92 -43.21
C LYS A 531 28.29 -23.98 -42.01
N LYS A 532 28.26 -24.51 -40.78
CA LYS A 532 28.55 -23.76 -39.53
C LYS A 532 30.03 -23.80 -39.14
N GLY A 533 30.88 -24.46 -39.93
CA GLY A 533 32.34 -24.51 -39.77
C GLY A 533 32.84 -25.62 -38.84
N TYR A 534 32.06 -26.68 -38.62
CA TYR A 534 32.50 -27.87 -37.88
C TYR A 534 33.13 -28.89 -38.82
N THR A 535 34.13 -29.63 -38.34
CA THR A 535 34.63 -30.84 -39.01
C THR A 535 33.74 -32.03 -38.63
N VAL A 536 33.20 -32.73 -39.62
CA VAL A 536 32.20 -33.79 -39.40
C VAL A 536 32.56 -35.07 -40.14
N VAL A 537 32.43 -36.22 -39.48
CA VAL A 537 32.69 -37.55 -40.04
C VAL A 537 31.45 -38.42 -39.85
N ILE A 538 31.00 -39.10 -40.90
CA ILE A 538 30.02 -40.19 -40.77
C ILE A 538 30.80 -41.43 -40.33
N ALA A 539 30.61 -41.85 -39.09
CA ALA A 539 31.51 -42.78 -38.40
C ALA A 539 31.06 -44.24 -38.50
N GLY A 540 29.75 -44.48 -38.58
CA GLY A 540 29.20 -45.83 -38.63
C GLY A 540 27.69 -45.85 -38.85
N TYR A 541 27.21 -46.95 -39.40
CA TYR A 541 25.80 -47.26 -39.57
C TYR A 541 25.52 -48.68 -39.08
N GLY A 542 24.41 -48.86 -38.36
CA GLY A 542 23.96 -50.13 -37.84
C GLY A 542 24.16 -50.29 -36.33
N SER A 543 23.77 -51.46 -35.84
CA SER A 543 23.77 -51.79 -34.43
C SER A 543 25.13 -51.59 -33.77
N ASN A 544 25.12 -51.17 -32.50
CA ASN A 544 26.31 -50.99 -31.67
C ASN A 544 27.30 -49.89 -32.10
N THR A 545 26.98 -49.08 -33.10
CA THR A 545 27.86 -47.98 -33.54
C THR A 545 28.06 -46.91 -32.47
N HIS A 546 27.08 -46.72 -31.57
CA HIS A 546 27.18 -45.87 -30.37
C HIS A 546 28.29 -46.29 -29.38
N ASN A 547 28.85 -47.50 -29.52
CA ASN A 547 29.97 -47.96 -28.70
C ASN A 547 31.34 -47.47 -29.18
N TYR A 548 31.43 -46.88 -30.39
CA TYR A 548 32.71 -46.48 -30.96
C TYR A 548 33.42 -45.43 -30.11
N ILE A 549 32.69 -44.53 -29.46
CA ILE A 549 33.27 -43.51 -28.56
C ILE A 549 33.99 -44.10 -27.35
N ARG A 550 33.52 -45.24 -26.80
CA ARG A 550 34.15 -45.90 -25.64
C ARG A 550 35.29 -46.85 -26.03
N GLN A 551 35.45 -47.16 -27.32
CA GLN A 551 36.50 -48.02 -27.85
C GLN A 551 37.79 -47.26 -28.20
N GLY A 552 37.88 -45.97 -27.90
CA GLY A 552 39.07 -45.16 -28.19
C GLY A 552 39.31 -44.90 -29.68
N ARG A 553 38.32 -45.14 -30.55
CA ARG A 553 38.41 -44.92 -32.01
C ARG A 553 38.48 -43.46 -32.40
N TYR A 554 38.01 -42.56 -31.54
CA TYR A 554 37.94 -41.13 -31.79
C TYR A 554 39.04 -40.37 -31.04
N PRO A 555 39.51 -39.22 -31.56
CA PRO A 555 40.42 -38.35 -30.83
C PRO A 555 39.79 -37.92 -29.50
N ASP A 556 40.64 -37.56 -28.53
CA ASP A 556 40.17 -37.28 -27.17
C ASP A 556 39.08 -36.19 -27.16
N ASN A 557 39.19 -35.16 -28.00
CA ASN A 557 38.26 -34.03 -28.03
C ASN A 557 36.99 -34.25 -28.86
N ALA A 558 36.75 -35.47 -29.34
CA ALA A 558 35.63 -35.80 -30.22
C ALA A 558 34.25 -35.59 -29.57
N VAL A 559 33.27 -35.42 -30.45
CA VAL A 559 31.84 -35.41 -30.13
C VAL A 559 31.18 -36.51 -30.95
N GLU A 560 30.41 -37.40 -30.33
CA GLU A 560 29.52 -38.30 -31.05
C GLU A 560 28.09 -37.75 -31.04
N LEU A 561 27.52 -37.59 -32.23
CA LEU A 561 26.08 -37.46 -32.44
C LEU A 561 25.53 -38.86 -32.74
N ALA A 562 24.91 -39.47 -31.75
CA ALA A 562 24.32 -40.80 -31.87
C ALA A 562 22.84 -40.68 -32.25
N LEU A 563 22.49 -41.09 -33.47
CA LEU A 563 21.11 -41.12 -33.95
C LEU A 563 20.48 -42.47 -33.58
N PHE A 564 19.42 -42.43 -32.77
CA PHE A 564 18.75 -43.62 -32.25
C PHE A 564 17.34 -43.78 -32.85
N GLY A 565 17.04 -45.01 -33.23
CA GLY A 565 15.70 -45.41 -33.68
C GLY A 565 14.73 -45.60 -32.53
N GLY A 566 15.20 -46.07 -31.37
CA GLY A 566 14.39 -46.26 -30.17
C GLY A 566 15.10 -45.78 -28.91
N ALA A 567 14.34 -45.22 -27.98
CA ALA A 567 14.81 -44.96 -26.62
C ALA A 567 14.76 -46.27 -25.82
N ASP A 568 15.94 -46.86 -25.60
CA ASP A 568 16.11 -48.06 -24.79
C ASP A 568 16.59 -47.71 -23.38
N ALA A 569 15.83 -48.11 -22.36
CA ALA A 569 16.17 -47.91 -20.95
C ALA A 569 17.48 -48.61 -20.53
N GLY A 570 17.78 -49.77 -21.11
CA GLY A 570 19.02 -50.53 -20.91
C GLY A 570 20.23 -49.80 -21.47
N VAL A 571 20.14 -49.31 -22.72
CA VAL A 571 21.19 -48.49 -23.35
C VAL A 571 21.45 -47.22 -22.53
N ILE A 572 20.39 -46.46 -22.19
CA ILE A 572 20.53 -45.24 -21.37
C ILE A 572 21.22 -45.55 -20.04
N LYS A 573 20.85 -46.66 -19.39
CA LYS A 573 21.47 -47.10 -18.15
C LYS A 573 22.94 -47.47 -18.34
N ASP A 574 23.29 -48.25 -19.37
CA ASP A 574 24.68 -48.66 -19.64
C ASP A 574 25.58 -47.44 -19.88
N MET A 575 25.14 -46.51 -20.71
CA MET A 575 25.85 -45.27 -21.04
C MET A 575 26.13 -44.40 -19.80
N CYS A 576 25.25 -44.46 -18.81
CA CYS A 576 25.39 -43.72 -17.54
C CYS A 576 26.18 -44.50 -16.48
N THR A 577 26.59 -45.74 -16.75
CA THR A 577 27.47 -46.47 -15.82
C THR A 577 28.82 -45.79 -15.72
N ARG A 578 29.43 -45.89 -14.54
CA ARG A 578 30.78 -45.34 -14.32
C ARG A 578 31.84 -46.02 -15.16
N SER A 579 31.64 -47.28 -15.54
CA SER A 579 32.52 -47.99 -16.47
C SER A 579 32.50 -47.32 -17.84
N PHE A 580 31.32 -47.15 -18.44
CA PHE A 580 31.17 -46.50 -19.75
C PHE A 580 31.73 -45.09 -19.75
N MET A 581 31.36 -44.28 -18.76
CA MET A 581 31.81 -42.88 -18.65
C MET A 581 33.33 -42.76 -18.56
N ARG A 582 34.00 -43.69 -17.86
CA ARG A 582 35.47 -43.73 -17.78
C ARG A 582 36.11 -44.15 -19.11
N GLN A 583 35.50 -45.07 -19.85
CA GLN A 583 35.99 -45.55 -21.14
C GLN A 583 35.85 -44.51 -22.27
N LYS A 584 34.73 -43.78 -22.34
CA LYS A 584 34.60 -42.67 -23.30
C LYS A 584 35.55 -41.50 -22.98
N GLU A 585 36.01 -41.42 -21.74
CA GLU A 585 36.86 -40.35 -21.20
C GLU A 585 36.18 -38.98 -21.40
N ASN A 586 36.90 -38.01 -21.95
CA ASN A 586 36.46 -36.62 -22.14
C ASN A 586 35.73 -36.38 -23.48
N ARG A 587 35.45 -37.44 -24.25
CA ARG A 587 34.66 -37.36 -25.49
C ARG A 587 33.20 -37.08 -25.14
N LEU A 588 32.58 -36.17 -25.89
CA LEU A 588 31.19 -35.77 -25.68
C LEU A 588 30.25 -36.68 -26.45
N MET A 589 29.05 -36.90 -25.94
CA MET A 589 28.05 -37.72 -26.61
C MET A 589 26.69 -37.05 -26.49
N PHE A 590 26.05 -36.85 -27.64
CA PHE A 590 24.75 -36.21 -27.76
C PHE A 590 23.80 -37.15 -28.50
N LEU A 591 22.60 -37.34 -27.95
CA LEU A 591 21.65 -38.32 -28.47
C LEU A 591 20.56 -37.62 -29.28
N ALA A 592 20.24 -38.14 -30.46
CA ALA A 592 19.07 -37.71 -31.22
C ALA A 592 18.13 -38.89 -31.43
N TYR A 593 16.97 -38.83 -30.79
CA TYR A 593 15.92 -39.82 -30.91
C TYR A 593 14.97 -39.45 -32.05
N HIS A 594 14.79 -40.37 -33.01
CA HIS A 594 13.96 -40.12 -34.18
C HIS A 594 12.46 -40.35 -33.89
N PRO A 595 11.57 -39.37 -34.10
CA PRO A 595 10.16 -39.47 -33.71
C PRO A 595 9.33 -40.55 -34.40
N ALA A 596 9.75 -41.01 -35.58
CA ALA A 596 9.01 -42.05 -36.31
C ALA A 596 9.04 -43.42 -35.62
N THR A 597 10.04 -43.66 -34.77
CA THR A 597 10.35 -44.99 -34.22
C THR A 597 10.62 -44.95 -32.71
N SER A 598 11.02 -43.81 -32.16
CA SER A 598 11.37 -43.67 -30.73
C SER A 598 10.19 -43.16 -29.91
N LYS A 599 10.11 -43.63 -28.66
CA LYS A 599 9.31 -42.98 -27.61
C LYS A 599 9.97 -41.66 -27.20
N ASP A 600 9.19 -40.59 -27.00
CA ASP A 600 9.71 -39.35 -26.41
C ASP A 600 9.92 -39.55 -24.91
N ILE A 601 11.16 -39.39 -24.47
CA ILE A 601 11.55 -39.54 -23.06
C ILE A 601 11.38 -38.26 -22.25
N THR A 602 11.03 -37.14 -22.89
CA THR A 602 10.93 -35.82 -22.26
C THR A 602 9.79 -35.75 -21.26
N GLY A 603 10.11 -35.53 -19.98
CA GLY A 603 9.13 -35.50 -18.90
C GLY A 603 8.50 -36.87 -18.59
N LEU A 604 8.98 -37.95 -19.20
CA LEU A 604 8.43 -39.28 -19.02
C LEU A 604 8.69 -39.77 -17.59
N SER A 605 7.67 -40.31 -16.92
CA SER A 605 7.82 -40.79 -15.54
C SER A 605 8.63 -42.10 -15.47
N PHE A 606 8.45 -42.98 -16.44
CA PHE A 606 9.10 -44.28 -16.55
C PHE A 606 9.21 -44.72 -18.01
N LEU A 607 10.39 -45.21 -18.38
CA LEU A 607 10.66 -45.88 -19.65
C LEU A 607 10.86 -47.37 -19.37
N GLU A 608 10.04 -48.21 -19.99
CA GLU A 608 10.06 -49.64 -19.82
C GLU A 608 11.33 -50.26 -20.41
N ARG A 609 11.71 -51.46 -19.93
CA ARG A 609 12.75 -52.27 -20.57
C ARG A 609 12.36 -52.55 -22.02
N ALA A 610 13.29 -52.36 -22.95
CA ALA A 610 13.06 -52.66 -24.37
C ALA A 610 12.84 -54.17 -24.59
N HIS A 611 12.05 -54.51 -25.60
CA HIS A 611 11.72 -55.91 -25.90
C HIS A 611 12.94 -56.75 -26.28
N ASP A 612 13.92 -56.11 -26.91
CA ASP A 612 15.18 -56.67 -27.40
C ASP A 612 16.36 -56.44 -26.42
N ASP A 613 16.12 -55.89 -25.23
CA ASP A 613 17.12 -55.78 -24.17
C ASP A 613 17.44 -57.17 -23.60
N ASN A 614 18.39 -57.87 -24.23
CA ASN A 614 18.90 -59.17 -23.82
C ASN A 614 20.23 -59.09 -23.05
N TYR A 615 20.66 -57.89 -22.68
CA TYR A 615 21.96 -57.61 -22.06
C TYR A 615 21.84 -57.05 -20.64
N SER A 616 20.71 -56.44 -20.29
CA SER A 616 20.38 -56.10 -18.90
C SER A 616 19.94 -57.32 -18.10
N SER A 617 20.15 -57.27 -16.78
CA SER A 617 19.67 -58.32 -15.85
C SER A 617 18.17 -58.57 -16.01
N SER A 618 17.72 -59.82 -15.83
CA SER A 618 16.29 -60.20 -15.89
C SER A 618 15.41 -59.42 -14.90
N SER A 619 16.00 -58.95 -13.81
CA SER A 619 15.38 -58.08 -12.80
C SER A 619 15.21 -56.62 -13.22
N PHE A 620 15.91 -56.15 -14.26
CA PHE A 620 15.75 -54.79 -14.76
C PHE A 620 14.40 -54.66 -15.47
N LYS A 621 13.60 -53.66 -15.07
CA LYS A 621 12.25 -53.42 -15.61
C LYS A 621 12.12 -52.15 -16.44
N GLY A 622 13.14 -51.30 -16.42
CA GLY A 622 13.11 -49.98 -17.03
C GLY A 622 13.74 -48.91 -16.16
N LEU A 623 13.58 -47.65 -16.57
CA LEU A 623 14.25 -46.48 -16.00
C LEU A 623 13.23 -45.39 -15.65
N SER A 624 13.23 -44.92 -14.40
CA SER A 624 12.41 -43.78 -13.99
C SER A 624 13.04 -42.47 -14.43
N LYS A 625 12.22 -41.53 -14.93
CA LYS A 625 12.63 -40.20 -15.39
C LYS A 625 13.88 -40.23 -16.29
N PRO A 626 13.83 -40.99 -17.40
CA PRO A 626 14.99 -41.26 -18.27
C PRO A 626 15.70 -39.99 -18.75
N ASP A 627 14.94 -38.93 -19.07
CA ASP A 627 15.48 -37.63 -19.48
C ASP A 627 16.36 -36.98 -18.40
N ASN A 628 15.88 -36.96 -17.16
CA ASN A 628 16.59 -36.43 -16.01
C ASN A 628 17.76 -37.34 -15.64
N TYR A 629 17.61 -38.65 -15.79
CA TYR A 629 18.68 -39.60 -15.56
C TYR A 629 19.87 -39.34 -16.49
N LEU A 630 19.65 -39.22 -17.80
CA LEU A 630 20.71 -38.85 -18.77
C LEU A 630 21.39 -37.53 -18.42
N LYS A 631 20.59 -36.48 -18.18
CA LYS A 631 21.09 -35.12 -17.88
C LYS A 631 21.92 -35.07 -16.60
N ASN A 632 21.52 -35.81 -15.57
CA ASN A 632 22.26 -35.90 -14.32
C ASN A 632 23.63 -36.59 -14.48
N HIS A 633 23.82 -37.36 -15.56
CA HIS A 633 25.08 -38.01 -15.90
C HIS A 633 25.90 -37.26 -16.97
N GLY A 634 25.50 -36.04 -17.33
CA GLY A 634 26.28 -35.17 -18.23
C GLY A 634 26.01 -35.38 -19.73
N TYR A 635 24.95 -36.10 -20.08
CA TYR A 635 24.48 -36.24 -21.45
C TYR A 635 23.32 -35.29 -21.73
N ASP A 636 23.14 -34.90 -22.98
CA ASP A 636 21.94 -34.21 -23.44
C ASP A 636 21.41 -34.86 -24.71
N TYR A 637 20.16 -34.55 -25.06
CA TYR A 637 19.49 -35.19 -26.18
C TYR A 637 18.49 -34.27 -26.87
N VAL A 638 18.00 -34.72 -28.02
CA VAL A 638 16.89 -34.13 -28.75
C VAL A 638 15.95 -35.23 -29.24
N TYR A 639 14.64 -34.98 -29.19
CA TYR A 639 13.62 -35.80 -29.82
C TYR A 639 13.12 -35.06 -31.07
N SER A 640 13.70 -35.36 -32.23
CA SER A 640 13.40 -34.65 -33.48
C SER A 640 13.97 -35.38 -34.69
N SER A 641 13.31 -35.28 -35.84
CA SER A 641 13.84 -35.61 -37.16
C SER A 641 14.21 -34.36 -37.98
N ASP A 642 13.99 -33.15 -37.43
CA ASP A 642 14.36 -31.90 -38.10
C ASP A 642 15.86 -31.64 -37.95
N VAL A 643 16.56 -31.58 -39.09
CA VAL A 643 18.01 -31.39 -39.17
C VAL A 643 18.43 -30.11 -38.44
N ASN A 644 17.72 -29.01 -38.63
CA ASN A 644 18.09 -27.72 -38.04
C ASN A 644 17.97 -27.74 -36.51
N THR A 645 16.93 -28.39 -35.99
CA THR A 645 16.70 -28.56 -34.55
C THR A 645 17.80 -29.41 -33.92
N ILE A 646 18.16 -30.55 -34.54
CA ILE A 646 19.25 -31.41 -34.06
C ILE A 646 20.57 -30.63 -34.03
N VAL A 647 20.92 -29.98 -35.14
CA VAL A 647 22.15 -29.20 -35.28
C VAL A 647 22.23 -28.10 -34.22
N LYS A 648 21.14 -27.35 -34.03
CA LYS A 648 21.06 -26.28 -33.03
C LYS A 648 21.27 -26.80 -31.61
N LYS A 649 20.65 -27.93 -31.26
CA LYS A 649 20.75 -28.53 -29.92
C LYS A 649 22.14 -29.12 -29.67
N LEU A 650 22.71 -29.83 -30.64
CA LEU A 650 24.08 -30.33 -30.56
C LEU A 650 25.09 -29.20 -30.35
N ILE A 651 25.00 -28.13 -31.14
CA ILE A 651 25.90 -26.97 -30.99
C ILE A 651 25.78 -26.36 -29.60
N SER A 652 24.56 -26.23 -29.08
CA SER A 652 24.32 -25.73 -27.71
C SER A 652 24.89 -26.64 -26.61
N TYR A 653 25.03 -27.93 -26.86
CA TYR A 653 25.60 -28.89 -25.91
C TYR A 653 27.14 -28.84 -25.89
N ILE A 654 27.77 -28.64 -27.05
CA ILE A 654 29.24 -28.66 -27.17
C ILE A 654 29.91 -27.29 -27.05
N SER A 655 29.12 -26.21 -26.99
CA SER A 655 29.58 -24.82 -26.80
C SER A 655 29.36 -24.40 -25.36
#